data_AF-A0A959PYE5-F1
#
_entry.id   AF-A0A959PYE5-F1
#
_cell.length_a   1.000
_cell.length_b   1.000
_cell.length_c   1.000
_cell.angle_alpha   90.00
_cell.angle_beta   90.00
_cell.angle_gamma   90.00
#
_symmetry.space_group_name_H-M   'P 1'
#
loop_
_entity.id
_entity.type
_entity.pdbx_description
1 polymer ?
#
loop_
_entity_poly.entity_id
_entity_poly.type
_entity_poly.pdbx_seq_one_letter_code
_entity_poly.pdbx_strand_id
1 'polypeptide(L)'
;EGGGLNYFNPRLGQFVKVIKNRLSGNNIKSLYLDHEILWIGTFQDGLNRFDTQSGRIDSYRFNIDDEHSLAHDNVYSITKLNGDLWIATYGGGICRSIDSGTSFQRFKSSAADPKSLSSNLCRVLYCDEGNDLWIGTDQGLNLMIDKNGRISFKTYLPKSKILCIMQDIEKRLWIGTANDGLFCLKKQMEEVSIEHMAGDLGQAVFGILQDSLRNLWLSTGSGLFRFNPQNNSIISFSDAAGLEKKEFNFNSFLKSRSGRFYFGSTNGLVSFNPSEVPTGEYVAPLVFSKISGPFQKYKSDGISPRSIQYTEHITFDYNDANFTLNFALLDYANPLDHLYEYKLEGIDQNWVQARGLASATYTIQKEGDYTFYCRAANYQGIWNPTVKQLEVTVLPPFYRSPIAYLLYSLLLISALIAVYYFIKLRKRLFLEKMTVQQQKTLHESRLQLYTDIAHEFKNPLTLIIGPLETLLSKYGTESLISKELIYARNNAKNLLHLINQLMSFRKSEADVLKMEVRLTDLVSFSKGICSRFEPEAESRSISLQFDCEKPEMHGYIDRDKMTKVLVNLLSNAFKFTPDDSCIFLELSEEDDHLQWRVMDSGPGIPPDLSSTIFNRYFTIPAGNEENSIRSGSGIGLALCRKMTELHHGRITCVPNDYGAEFLIRIPKGKDHFDPGDISSGHDLEKDNAFDSGPIVPKNNTLVSTSIEHKTRSETILVVEDNRELLTYLKDLFQDIYKVYTASNGMEGLALAQKKLPDLIISDILMDKMNGIHLCNQLKGKISTSHIPIILLTAKAAKASVLDGLSNGADDYVIKPFDPDELRMRVNNMLNHRKSLRQRMVKTFNLEPEKLELSNLDEEFVNKAIRLIESNIGNLNFTVEDFARHMMVSRQLLFTKMKSLTSMTPNNFIKVLRLKRAHQILQTSSMTISEVARKVGFRDPRYFTKCFQRQFKKLPSAVQKVE
;
A
#
# COMPACT_ATOMS: atom_id res chain seq x y z
N GLU A 1 -60.42 14.73 -54.22
CA GLU A 1 -61.70 14.05 -54.57
C GLU A 1 -62.88 14.86 -54.03
N GLY A 2 -64.12 14.63 -54.50
CA GLY A 2 -65.33 15.29 -53.98
C GLY A 2 -65.64 16.70 -54.52
N GLY A 3 -64.79 17.23 -55.41
CA GLY A 3 -64.94 18.56 -55.98
C GLY A 3 -65.91 18.66 -57.17
N GLY A 4 -66.40 17.55 -57.72
CA GLY A 4 -67.15 17.50 -58.98
C GLY A 4 -66.25 17.60 -60.23
N LEU A 5 -66.86 17.88 -61.38
CA LEU A 5 -66.18 17.99 -62.66
C LEU A 5 -65.52 19.37 -62.84
N ASN A 6 -64.23 19.37 -63.18
CA ASN A 6 -63.46 20.57 -63.48
C ASN A 6 -62.95 20.54 -64.92
N TYR A 7 -63.01 21.67 -65.59
CA TYR A 7 -62.40 21.89 -66.90
C TYR A 7 -61.16 22.76 -66.71
N PHE A 8 -60.03 22.27 -67.19
CA PHE A 8 -58.77 23.00 -67.14
C PHE A 8 -58.36 23.42 -68.54
N ASN A 9 -58.16 24.73 -68.74
CA ASN A 9 -57.56 25.23 -69.97
C ASN A 9 -56.04 25.41 -69.76
N PRO A 10 -55.20 24.53 -70.34
CA PRO A 10 -53.76 24.57 -70.14
C PRO A 10 -53.08 25.80 -70.75
N ARG A 11 -53.71 26.49 -71.71
CA ARG A 11 -53.14 27.72 -72.31
C ARG A 11 -53.33 28.94 -71.41
N LEU A 12 -54.43 29.00 -70.68
CA LEU A 12 -54.77 30.11 -69.79
C LEU A 12 -54.38 29.84 -68.33
N GLY A 13 -54.04 28.58 -67.99
CA GLY A 13 -53.75 28.18 -66.62
C GLY A 13 -54.96 28.26 -65.68
N GLN A 14 -56.19 28.27 -66.24
CA GLN A 14 -57.42 28.49 -65.48
C GLN A 14 -58.25 27.21 -65.36
N PHE A 15 -58.76 26.98 -64.15
CA PHE A 15 -59.78 25.97 -63.88
C PHE A 15 -61.16 26.62 -63.89
N VAL A 16 -62.07 26.09 -64.69
CA VAL A 16 -63.49 26.42 -64.67
C VAL A 16 -64.24 25.22 -64.10
N LYS A 17 -64.97 25.44 -63.01
CA LYS A 17 -65.80 24.40 -62.41
C LYS A 17 -67.05 24.21 -63.27
N VAL A 18 -67.16 23.07 -63.95
CA VAL A 18 -68.16 22.91 -65.02
C VAL A 18 -69.54 22.65 -64.45
N ILE A 19 -69.66 21.79 -63.43
CA ILE A 19 -70.98 21.32 -62.95
C ILE A 19 -70.89 20.91 -61.48
N LYS A 20 -71.55 21.65 -60.56
CA LYS A 20 -71.67 21.26 -59.14
C LYS A 20 -73.06 20.75 -58.75
N ASN A 21 -74.11 21.13 -59.50
CA ASN A 21 -75.51 20.94 -59.06
C ASN A 21 -76.39 20.11 -60.02
N ARG A 22 -75.82 19.47 -61.05
CA ARG A 22 -76.60 18.65 -62.02
C ARG A 22 -76.09 17.21 -62.21
N LEU A 23 -74.94 16.87 -61.63
CA LEU A 23 -74.43 15.49 -61.63
C LEU A 23 -75.08 14.73 -60.48
N SER A 24 -75.30 13.42 -60.66
CA SER A 24 -75.81 12.55 -59.59
C SER A 24 -74.87 12.47 -58.38
N GLY A 25 -73.57 12.71 -58.57
CA GLY A 25 -72.54 12.66 -57.54
C GLY A 25 -71.31 13.51 -57.85
N ASN A 26 -70.55 13.88 -56.80
CA ASN A 26 -69.39 14.77 -56.90
C ASN A 26 -68.03 14.05 -56.80
N ASN A 27 -68.03 12.74 -56.53
CA ASN A 27 -66.83 11.92 -56.46
C ASN A 27 -66.61 11.15 -57.76
N ILE A 28 -66.05 11.84 -58.76
CA ILE A 28 -65.79 11.30 -60.09
C ILE A 28 -64.62 10.32 -60.05
N LYS A 29 -64.79 9.14 -60.63
CA LYS A 29 -63.77 8.07 -60.71
C LYS A 29 -63.30 7.78 -62.13
N SER A 30 -64.13 8.04 -63.13
CA SER A 30 -63.76 7.86 -64.54
C SER A 30 -64.48 8.86 -65.44
N LEU A 31 -63.83 9.21 -66.55
CA LEU A 31 -64.35 10.06 -67.60
C LEU A 31 -64.07 9.40 -68.94
N TYR A 32 -65.06 9.33 -69.81
CA TYR A 32 -64.91 8.83 -71.17
C TYR A 32 -65.69 9.73 -72.13
N LEU A 33 -64.98 10.38 -73.05
CA LEU A 33 -65.58 11.26 -74.05
C LEU A 33 -65.81 10.50 -75.35
N ASP A 34 -67.08 10.34 -75.72
CA ASP A 34 -67.52 9.76 -76.98
C ASP A 34 -68.17 10.86 -77.83
N HIS A 35 -67.38 11.45 -78.73
CA HIS A 35 -67.80 12.62 -79.53
C HIS A 35 -68.26 13.79 -78.63
N GLU A 36 -69.56 14.09 -78.63
CA GLU A 36 -70.20 15.16 -77.85
C GLU A 36 -70.83 14.65 -76.54
N ILE A 37 -70.64 13.36 -76.22
CA ILE A 37 -71.19 12.75 -75.01
C ILE A 37 -70.05 12.41 -74.07
N LEU A 38 -70.01 13.08 -72.94
CA LEU A 38 -69.11 12.78 -71.84
C LEU A 38 -69.81 11.83 -70.86
N TRP A 39 -69.32 10.61 -70.79
CA TRP A 39 -69.70 9.63 -69.79
C TRP A 39 -68.87 9.81 -68.52
N ILE A 40 -69.54 9.93 -67.38
CA ILE A 40 -68.94 10.27 -66.09
C ILE A 40 -69.31 9.19 -65.08
N GLY A 41 -68.31 8.40 -64.68
CA GLY A 41 -68.44 7.41 -63.63
C GLY A 41 -68.22 8.03 -62.26
N THR A 42 -69.11 7.74 -61.33
CA THR A 42 -69.06 8.27 -59.95
C THR A 42 -68.96 7.15 -58.92
N PHE A 43 -68.42 7.49 -57.75
CA PHE A 43 -68.49 6.64 -56.57
C PHE A 43 -69.85 6.82 -55.89
N GLN A 44 -70.57 5.72 -55.65
CA GLN A 44 -71.90 5.64 -55.04
C GLN A 44 -73.09 6.27 -55.79
N ASP A 45 -72.86 7.02 -56.86
CA ASP A 45 -73.94 7.76 -57.56
C ASP A 45 -74.17 7.32 -59.01
N GLY A 46 -73.53 6.22 -59.45
CA GLY A 46 -73.75 5.59 -60.75
C GLY A 46 -73.03 6.27 -61.91
N LEU A 47 -73.65 6.16 -63.10
CA LEU A 47 -73.13 6.65 -64.38
C LEU A 47 -73.94 7.88 -64.81
N ASN A 48 -73.25 8.95 -65.21
CA ASN A 48 -73.90 10.11 -65.83
C ASN A 48 -73.50 10.19 -67.31
N ARG A 49 -74.47 10.55 -68.15
CA ARG A 49 -74.31 10.84 -69.57
C ARG A 49 -74.51 12.34 -69.75
N PHE A 50 -73.44 13.08 -70.01
CA PHE A 50 -73.47 14.52 -70.21
C PHE A 50 -73.29 14.86 -71.69
N ASP A 51 -74.29 15.47 -72.30
CA ASP A 51 -74.19 16.02 -73.65
C ASP A 51 -73.55 17.42 -73.59
N THR A 52 -72.37 17.55 -74.20
CA THR A 52 -71.55 18.77 -74.15
C THR A 52 -72.13 19.92 -74.97
N GLN A 53 -73.03 19.65 -75.93
CA GLN A 53 -73.69 20.68 -76.75
C GLN A 53 -74.99 21.15 -76.12
N SER A 54 -75.88 20.23 -75.72
CA SER A 54 -77.20 20.58 -75.16
C SER A 54 -77.16 20.88 -73.66
N GLY A 55 -76.10 20.45 -72.96
CA GLY A 55 -75.97 20.58 -71.52
C GLY A 55 -76.89 19.63 -70.72
N ARG A 56 -77.56 18.69 -71.39
CA ARG A 56 -78.43 17.66 -70.79
C ARG A 56 -77.59 16.62 -70.06
N ILE A 57 -78.07 16.18 -68.90
CA ILE A 57 -77.47 15.10 -68.11
C ILE A 57 -78.54 14.05 -67.84
N ASP A 58 -78.27 12.82 -68.25
CA ASP A 58 -79.05 11.64 -67.87
C ASP A 58 -78.24 10.81 -66.86
N SER A 59 -78.87 10.26 -65.83
CA SER A 59 -78.21 9.46 -64.78
C SER A 59 -78.75 8.03 -64.72
N TYR A 60 -77.85 7.06 -64.64
CA TYR A 60 -78.16 5.63 -64.57
C TYR A 60 -77.62 5.05 -63.26
N ARG A 61 -78.48 4.37 -62.51
CA ARG A 61 -78.18 3.76 -61.20
C ARG A 61 -78.49 2.27 -61.20
N PHE A 62 -77.92 1.56 -60.24
CA PHE A 62 -78.25 0.18 -59.95
C PHE A 62 -79.67 0.11 -59.37
N ASN A 63 -80.48 -0.78 -59.94
CA ASN A 63 -81.76 -1.17 -59.40
C ASN A 63 -81.79 -2.70 -59.26
N ILE A 64 -82.20 -3.17 -58.08
CA ILE A 64 -82.30 -4.59 -57.77
C ILE A 64 -83.44 -5.27 -58.55
N ASP A 65 -84.52 -4.53 -58.83
CA ASP A 65 -85.73 -5.03 -59.48
C ASP A 65 -85.67 -4.94 -61.01
N ASP A 66 -84.63 -4.31 -61.57
CA ASP A 66 -84.42 -4.15 -63.01
C ASP A 66 -83.09 -4.79 -63.44
N GLU A 67 -83.18 -5.92 -64.13
CA GLU A 67 -82.03 -6.67 -64.66
C GLU A 67 -81.23 -5.90 -65.71
N HIS A 68 -81.85 -4.91 -66.37
CA HIS A 68 -81.24 -4.07 -67.39
C HIS A 68 -80.65 -2.76 -66.85
N SER A 69 -80.77 -2.50 -65.54
CA SER A 69 -80.10 -1.36 -64.92
C SER A 69 -78.60 -1.61 -64.71
N LEU A 70 -77.84 -0.58 -64.34
CA LEU A 70 -76.39 -0.65 -64.09
C LEU A 70 -76.05 -1.78 -63.10
N ALA A 71 -74.85 -2.39 -63.15
CA ALA A 71 -74.50 -3.50 -62.24
C ALA A 71 -74.22 -3.08 -60.80
N HIS A 72 -73.75 -1.84 -60.58
CA HIS A 72 -73.51 -1.23 -59.27
C HIS A 72 -73.26 0.27 -59.45
N ASP A 73 -73.58 1.09 -58.44
CA ASP A 73 -73.40 2.55 -58.48
C ASP A 73 -71.94 3.04 -58.36
N ASN A 74 -70.96 2.13 -58.28
CA ASN A 74 -69.55 2.45 -58.13
C ASN A 74 -68.86 2.30 -59.49
N VAL A 75 -68.89 3.33 -60.32
CA VAL A 75 -68.38 3.24 -61.70
C VAL A 75 -66.92 3.70 -61.79
N TYR A 76 -66.00 2.76 -61.98
CA TYR A 76 -64.55 3.01 -61.86
C TYR A 76 -63.83 3.13 -63.21
N SER A 77 -64.36 2.54 -64.27
CA SER A 77 -63.78 2.64 -65.61
C SER A 77 -64.87 2.53 -66.67
N ILE A 78 -64.73 3.29 -67.75
CA ILE A 78 -65.64 3.30 -68.89
C ILE A 78 -64.79 3.24 -70.15
N THR A 79 -65.16 2.37 -71.09
CA THR A 79 -64.54 2.30 -72.42
C THR A 79 -65.60 1.94 -73.47
N LYS A 80 -65.24 2.02 -74.74
CA LYS A 80 -66.10 1.63 -75.87
C LYS A 80 -65.40 0.58 -76.70
N LEU A 81 -66.12 -0.48 -77.05
CA LEU A 81 -65.63 -1.58 -77.88
C LEU A 81 -66.74 -1.95 -78.88
N ASN A 82 -66.43 -1.96 -80.18
CA ASN A 82 -67.36 -2.32 -81.25
C ASN A 82 -68.69 -1.55 -81.24
N GLY A 83 -68.70 -0.31 -80.75
CA GLY A 83 -69.90 0.53 -80.65
C GLY A 83 -70.61 0.48 -79.30
N ASP A 84 -70.36 -0.57 -78.50
CA ASP A 84 -70.96 -0.74 -77.17
C ASP A 84 -70.08 -0.09 -76.09
N LEU A 85 -70.73 0.52 -75.09
CA LEU A 85 -70.08 1.02 -73.89
C LEU A 85 -69.89 -0.11 -72.89
N TRP A 86 -68.68 -0.24 -72.39
CA TRP A 86 -68.30 -1.16 -71.35
C TRP A 86 -67.97 -0.40 -70.08
N ILE A 87 -68.58 -0.82 -68.99
CA ILE A 87 -68.53 -0.12 -67.71
C ILE A 87 -68.07 -1.10 -66.64
N ALA A 88 -66.94 -0.82 -66.00
CA ALA A 88 -66.49 -1.56 -64.84
C ALA A 88 -67.06 -0.94 -63.58
N THR A 89 -67.66 -1.81 -62.77
CA THR A 89 -68.22 -1.43 -61.49
C THR A 89 -67.47 -2.10 -60.35
N TYR A 90 -67.23 -1.36 -59.27
CA TYR A 90 -66.59 -1.89 -58.07
C TYR A 90 -67.66 -2.47 -57.13
N GLY A 91 -67.98 -3.75 -57.33
CA GLY A 91 -68.97 -4.50 -56.55
C GLY A 91 -69.96 -5.32 -57.40
N GLY A 92 -70.19 -4.91 -58.65
CA GLY A 92 -71.17 -5.52 -59.55
C GLY A 92 -70.61 -6.26 -60.76
N GLY A 93 -69.28 -6.29 -60.94
CA GLY A 93 -68.64 -6.81 -62.15
C GLY A 93 -68.61 -5.77 -63.27
N ILE A 94 -68.82 -6.20 -64.52
CA ILE A 94 -68.86 -5.29 -65.68
C ILE A 94 -70.25 -5.27 -66.32
N CYS A 95 -70.58 -4.15 -66.95
CA CYS A 95 -71.76 -3.98 -67.78
C CYS A 95 -71.37 -3.68 -69.23
N ARG A 96 -72.15 -4.21 -70.16
CA ARG A 96 -72.18 -3.78 -71.56
C ARG A 96 -73.47 -3.02 -71.81
N SER A 97 -73.41 -1.84 -72.40
CA SER A 97 -74.61 -1.12 -72.81
C SER A 97 -75.33 -1.84 -73.95
N ILE A 98 -76.64 -1.89 -73.88
CA ILE A 98 -77.56 -2.26 -74.95
C ILE A 98 -78.42 -1.02 -75.28
N ASP A 99 -79.04 -0.99 -76.45
CA ASP A 99 -79.99 0.04 -76.87
C ASP A 99 -79.40 1.47 -76.83
N SER A 100 -78.25 1.69 -77.46
CA SER A 100 -77.60 3.02 -77.55
C SER A 100 -77.21 3.65 -76.20
N GLY A 101 -77.04 2.85 -75.13
CA GLY A 101 -76.57 3.34 -73.84
C GLY A 101 -77.64 3.51 -72.77
N THR A 102 -78.87 3.06 -73.00
CA THR A 102 -79.97 3.20 -72.03
C THR A 102 -80.22 1.97 -71.16
N SER A 103 -79.81 0.79 -71.62
CA SER A 103 -79.97 -0.51 -70.95
C SER A 103 -78.60 -1.19 -70.78
N PHE A 104 -78.45 -2.12 -69.84
CA PHE A 104 -77.16 -2.75 -69.52
C PHE A 104 -77.27 -4.27 -69.33
N GLN A 105 -76.41 -5.02 -70.03
CA GLN A 105 -76.16 -6.43 -69.76
C GLN A 105 -75.05 -6.58 -68.73
N ARG A 106 -75.30 -7.37 -67.67
CA ARG A 106 -74.37 -7.53 -66.55
C ARG A 106 -73.55 -8.82 -66.69
N PHE A 107 -72.27 -8.75 -66.37
CA PHE A 107 -71.37 -9.91 -66.28
C PHE A 107 -70.72 -9.92 -64.91
N LYS A 108 -70.85 -11.04 -64.19
CA LYS A 108 -70.40 -11.21 -62.80
C LYS A 108 -69.44 -12.39 -62.68
N SER A 109 -68.68 -12.39 -61.60
CA SER A 109 -67.89 -13.51 -61.12
C SER A 109 -68.81 -14.59 -60.55
N SER A 110 -68.49 -15.85 -60.83
CA SER A 110 -69.17 -17.03 -60.33
C SER A 110 -68.13 -18.05 -59.89
N ALA A 111 -68.18 -18.47 -58.62
CA ALA A 111 -67.30 -19.52 -58.11
C ALA A 111 -67.51 -20.87 -58.81
N ALA A 112 -68.68 -21.09 -59.42
CA ALA A 112 -69.02 -22.31 -60.15
C ALA A 112 -68.52 -22.32 -61.61
N ASP A 113 -68.16 -21.16 -62.18
CA ASP A 113 -67.72 -21.06 -63.57
C ASP A 113 -66.33 -20.39 -63.67
N PRO A 114 -65.26 -21.14 -63.97
CA PRO A 114 -63.90 -20.59 -64.13
C PRO A 114 -63.75 -19.70 -65.37
N LYS A 115 -64.75 -19.67 -66.27
CA LYS A 115 -64.80 -18.77 -67.44
C LYS A 115 -65.57 -17.48 -67.15
N SER A 116 -66.03 -17.28 -65.92
CA SER A 116 -66.57 -16.00 -65.45
C SER A 116 -65.46 -15.03 -65.02
N LEU A 117 -65.82 -13.80 -64.65
CA LEU A 117 -64.83 -12.85 -64.13
C LEU A 117 -64.14 -13.38 -62.87
N SER A 118 -62.85 -13.08 -62.70
CA SER A 118 -62.13 -13.43 -61.45
C SER A 118 -62.62 -12.71 -60.21
N SER A 119 -63.24 -11.52 -60.34
CA SER A 119 -63.90 -10.81 -59.22
C SER A 119 -64.92 -9.78 -59.72
N ASN A 120 -65.94 -9.51 -58.90
CA ASN A 120 -66.91 -8.43 -59.12
C ASN A 120 -66.35 -7.03 -58.79
N LEU A 121 -65.17 -6.96 -58.20
CA LEU A 121 -64.45 -5.73 -57.90
C LEU A 121 -63.61 -5.32 -59.12
N CYS A 122 -64.28 -4.84 -60.18
CA CYS A 122 -63.64 -4.42 -61.42
C CYS A 122 -63.23 -2.96 -61.34
N ARG A 123 -62.00 -2.64 -61.76
CA ARG A 123 -61.38 -1.34 -61.50
C ARG A 123 -60.87 -0.61 -62.74
N VAL A 124 -60.40 -1.35 -63.73
CA VAL A 124 -59.87 -0.81 -64.98
C VAL A 124 -60.35 -1.64 -66.16
N LEU A 125 -60.78 -0.96 -67.21
CA LEU A 125 -61.06 -1.53 -68.52
C LEU A 125 -60.07 -0.93 -69.51
N TYR A 126 -59.45 -1.77 -70.32
CA TYR A 126 -58.53 -1.33 -71.35
C TYR A 126 -58.81 -2.08 -72.64
N CYS A 127 -59.08 -1.34 -73.71
CA CYS A 127 -59.16 -1.89 -75.06
C CYS A 127 -57.79 -1.72 -75.71
N ASP A 128 -57.16 -2.82 -76.10
CA ASP A 128 -55.91 -2.76 -76.84
C ASP A 128 -56.14 -2.48 -78.35
N GLU A 129 -55.06 -2.21 -79.08
CA GLU A 129 -55.11 -2.03 -80.54
C GLU A 129 -55.57 -3.29 -81.31
N GLY A 130 -55.52 -4.46 -80.68
CA GLY A 130 -56.01 -5.72 -81.22
C GLY A 130 -57.53 -5.88 -81.10
N ASN A 131 -58.22 -4.89 -80.52
CA ASN A 131 -59.65 -4.92 -80.21
C ASN A 131 -60.02 -5.96 -79.12
N ASP A 132 -59.05 -6.32 -78.27
CA ASP A 132 -59.29 -7.15 -77.10
C ASP A 132 -59.61 -6.27 -75.88
N LEU A 133 -60.60 -6.71 -75.09
CA LEU A 133 -60.97 -6.06 -73.84
C LEU A 133 -60.30 -6.74 -72.66
N TRP A 134 -59.46 -5.98 -71.98
CA TRP A 134 -58.79 -6.37 -70.74
C TRP A 134 -59.47 -5.75 -69.54
N ILE A 135 -59.76 -6.57 -68.53
CA ILE A 135 -60.48 -6.20 -67.32
C ILE A 135 -59.60 -6.47 -66.10
N GLY A 136 -59.11 -5.41 -65.48
CA GLY A 136 -58.39 -5.49 -64.22
C GLY A 136 -59.36 -5.54 -63.03
N THR A 137 -59.20 -6.57 -62.20
CA THR A 137 -59.98 -6.77 -60.97
C THR A 137 -59.06 -6.87 -59.75
N ASP A 138 -59.66 -6.90 -58.55
CA ASP A 138 -58.92 -7.14 -57.32
C ASP A 138 -58.36 -8.59 -57.19
N GLN A 139 -58.71 -9.51 -58.09
CA GLN A 139 -58.26 -10.91 -58.07
C GLN A 139 -57.60 -11.38 -59.38
N GLY A 140 -57.29 -10.45 -60.29
CA GLY A 140 -56.54 -10.74 -61.49
C GLY A 140 -56.94 -9.92 -62.71
N LEU A 141 -56.19 -10.12 -63.78
CA LEU A 141 -56.39 -9.54 -65.11
C LEU A 141 -57.21 -10.52 -65.96
N ASN A 142 -58.35 -10.08 -66.49
CA ASN A 142 -59.21 -10.93 -67.33
C ASN A 142 -59.15 -10.45 -68.77
N LEU A 143 -58.99 -11.39 -69.71
CA LEU A 143 -59.19 -11.16 -71.12
C LEU A 143 -60.60 -11.60 -71.50
N MET A 144 -61.39 -10.71 -72.11
CA MET A 144 -62.68 -11.06 -72.67
C MET A 144 -62.50 -11.85 -73.97
N ILE A 145 -63.20 -12.97 -74.07
CA ILE A 145 -63.26 -13.82 -75.27
C ILE A 145 -64.72 -13.86 -75.72
N ASP A 146 -64.98 -13.28 -76.89
CA ASP A 146 -66.27 -13.36 -77.57
C ASP A 146 -66.22 -14.41 -78.67
N LYS A 147 -67.02 -15.48 -78.54
CA LYS A 147 -67.23 -16.50 -79.58
C LYS A 147 -68.67 -16.49 -80.02
N ASN A 148 -68.95 -15.87 -81.17
CA ASN A 148 -70.27 -15.76 -81.79
C ASN A 148 -71.35 -15.19 -80.83
N GLY A 149 -71.02 -14.15 -80.08
CA GLY A 149 -71.93 -13.47 -79.15
C GLY A 149 -72.01 -14.10 -77.77
N ARG A 150 -71.27 -15.19 -77.50
CA ARG A 150 -71.08 -15.76 -76.17
C ARG A 150 -69.78 -15.23 -75.57
N ILE A 151 -69.93 -14.39 -74.56
CA ILE A 151 -68.84 -13.77 -73.82
C ILE A 151 -68.37 -14.71 -72.70
N SER A 152 -67.06 -14.91 -72.62
CA SER A 152 -66.36 -15.62 -71.56
C SER A 152 -65.09 -14.88 -71.19
N PHE A 153 -64.46 -15.22 -70.06
CA PHE A 153 -63.28 -14.54 -69.56
C PHE A 153 -62.15 -15.55 -69.28
N LYS A 154 -60.94 -15.17 -69.65
CA LYS A 154 -59.71 -15.91 -69.30
C LYS A 154 -58.89 -15.09 -68.32
N THR A 155 -58.61 -15.65 -67.16
CA THR A 155 -57.86 -14.96 -66.08
C THR A 155 -56.35 -15.17 -66.22
N TYR A 156 -55.61 -14.07 -66.05
CA TYR A 156 -54.17 -13.95 -65.95
C TYR A 156 -53.82 -13.23 -64.64
N LEU A 157 -52.61 -13.42 -64.11
CA LEU A 157 -52.18 -12.84 -62.82
C LEU A 157 -53.20 -13.09 -61.68
N PRO A 158 -53.59 -14.35 -61.40
CA PRO A 158 -54.57 -14.64 -60.37
C PRO A 158 -54.07 -14.16 -59.00
N LYS A 159 -54.99 -13.62 -58.18
CA LYS A 159 -54.73 -13.04 -56.84
C LYS A 159 -53.97 -11.70 -56.84
N SER A 160 -53.54 -11.19 -58.00
CA SER A 160 -52.97 -9.84 -58.09
C SER A 160 -54.07 -8.80 -58.27
N LYS A 161 -54.03 -7.74 -57.47
CA LYS A 161 -54.95 -6.62 -57.56
C LYS A 161 -54.48 -5.64 -58.64
N ILE A 162 -55.23 -5.58 -59.74
CA ILE A 162 -54.88 -4.78 -60.92
C ILE A 162 -55.39 -3.35 -60.76
N LEU A 163 -54.50 -2.37 -60.93
CA LEU A 163 -54.80 -0.95 -60.71
C LEU A 163 -54.82 -0.13 -61.99
N CYS A 164 -53.91 -0.41 -62.93
CA CYS A 164 -53.84 0.27 -64.21
C CYS A 164 -53.28 -0.66 -65.29
N ILE A 165 -53.63 -0.37 -66.55
CA ILE A 165 -53.18 -1.09 -67.74
C ILE A 165 -52.82 -0.04 -68.79
N MET A 166 -51.69 -0.22 -69.47
CA MET A 166 -51.26 0.63 -70.59
C MET A 166 -50.58 -0.23 -71.65
N GLN A 167 -50.90 -0.02 -72.93
CA GLN A 167 -50.15 -0.62 -74.04
C GLN A 167 -49.02 0.30 -74.48
N ASP A 168 -47.82 -0.24 -74.66
CA ASP A 168 -46.69 0.51 -75.20
C ASP A 168 -46.66 0.47 -76.73
N ILE A 169 -45.74 1.26 -77.31
CA ILE A 169 -45.56 1.33 -78.78
C ILE A 169 -45.11 0.00 -79.43
N GLU A 170 -44.60 -0.94 -78.64
CA GLU A 170 -44.21 -2.28 -79.06
C GLU A 170 -45.36 -3.29 -78.89
N LYS A 171 -46.57 -2.81 -78.61
CA LYS A 171 -47.80 -3.57 -78.36
C LYS A 171 -47.76 -4.46 -77.12
N ARG A 172 -46.83 -4.25 -76.21
CA ARG A 172 -46.76 -4.93 -74.92
C ARG A 172 -47.70 -4.25 -73.93
N LEU A 173 -48.36 -5.04 -73.10
CA LEU A 173 -49.25 -4.54 -72.06
C LEU A 173 -48.47 -4.44 -70.74
N TRP A 174 -48.45 -3.24 -70.19
CA TRP A 174 -47.87 -2.95 -68.89
C TRP A 174 -48.99 -2.86 -67.85
N ILE A 175 -48.85 -3.66 -66.80
CA ILE A 175 -49.88 -3.83 -65.77
C ILE A 175 -49.32 -3.38 -64.44
N GLY A 176 -49.92 -2.32 -63.89
CA GLY A 176 -49.62 -1.84 -62.55
C GLY A 176 -50.51 -2.53 -61.52
N THR A 177 -49.90 -3.05 -60.46
CA THR A 177 -50.60 -3.80 -59.40
C THR A 177 -50.45 -3.10 -58.05
N ALA A 178 -51.29 -3.49 -57.09
CA ALA A 178 -51.26 -2.92 -55.75
C ALA A 178 -50.07 -3.40 -54.90
N ASN A 179 -49.71 -4.68 -55.00
CA ASN A 179 -48.76 -5.31 -54.09
C ASN A 179 -47.51 -5.85 -54.80
N ASP A 180 -47.62 -6.17 -56.09
CA ASP A 180 -46.61 -6.91 -56.83
C ASP A 180 -45.86 -5.99 -57.82
N GLY A 181 -46.01 -4.66 -57.72
CA GLY A 181 -45.35 -3.70 -58.60
C GLY A 181 -45.87 -3.76 -60.04
N LEU A 182 -44.96 -3.97 -61.00
CA LEU A 182 -45.20 -3.83 -62.44
C LEU A 182 -45.03 -5.18 -63.17
N PHE A 183 -45.97 -5.51 -64.06
CA PHE A 183 -45.82 -6.65 -64.98
C PHE A 183 -45.80 -6.18 -66.42
N CYS A 184 -45.03 -6.88 -67.26
CA CYS A 184 -45.07 -6.75 -68.71
C CYS A 184 -45.66 -8.03 -69.31
N LEU A 185 -46.75 -7.89 -70.04
CA LEU A 185 -47.41 -8.96 -70.78
C LEU A 185 -47.14 -8.78 -72.27
N LYS A 186 -46.60 -9.82 -72.90
CA LYS A 186 -46.40 -9.88 -74.35
C LYS A 186 -47.39 -10.89 -74.92
N LYS A 187 -48.20 -10.47 -75.88
CA LYS A 187 -49.14 -11.33 -76.61
C LYS A 187 -48.57 -11.60 -77.99
N GLN A 188 -48.25 -12.86 -78.28
CA GLN A 188 -47.86 -13.32 -79.61
C GLN A 188 -48.86 -14.40 -80.06
N MET A 189 -49.64 -14.10 -81.11
CA MET A 189 -50.77 -14.94 -81.53
C MET A 189 -51.75 -15.22 -80.35
N GLU A 190 -51.84 -16.48 -79.90
CA GLU A 190 -52.67 -16.92 -78.75
C GLU A 190 -51.86 -17.14 -77.46
N GLU A 191 -50.53 -17.08 -77.53
CA GLU A 191 -49.66 -17.29 -76.38
C GLU A 191 -49.36 -15.96 -75.67
N VAL A 192 -49.48 -16.00 -74.34
CA VAL A 192 -49.32 -14.83 -73.47
C VAL A 192 -48.18 -15.11 -72.52
N SER A 193 -47.07 -14.39 -72.68
CA SER A 193 -45.96 -14.41 -71.73
C SER A 193 -46.05 -13.22 -70.79
N ILE A 194 -45.77 -13.45 -69.51
CA ILE A 194 -45.87 -12.45 -68.46
C ILE A 194 -44.54 -12.42 -67.71
N GLU A 195 -43.91 -11.26 -67.71
CA GLU A 195 -42.65 -10.99 -67.01
C GLU A 195 -42.94 -10.05 -65.85
N HIS A 196 -42.46 -10.41 -64.65
CA HIS A 196 -42.44 -9.50 -63.51
C HIS A 196 -41.30 -8.51 -63.69
N MET A 197 -41.64 -7.23 -63.79
CA MET A 197 -40.69 -6.17 -64.10
C MET A 197 -40.53 -5.29 -62.87
N ALA A 198 -39.28 -4.89 -62.57
CA ALA A 198 -38.99 -4.00 -61.45
C ALA A 198 -39.57 -4.50 -60.10
N GLY A 199 -39.27 -5.75 -59.73
CA GLY A 199 -39.71 -6.36 -58.46
C GLY A 199 -39.31 -5.59 -57.19
N ASP A 200 -38.30 -4.73 -57.29
CA ASP A 200 -37.83 -3.85 -56.22
C ASP A 200 -38.65 -2.56 -56.05
N LEU A 201 -39.66 -2.28 -56.90
CA LEU A 201 -40.54 -1.11 -56.69
C LEU A 201 -41.27 -1.18 -55.35
N GLY A 202 -41.63 -2.39 -54.89
CA GLY A 202 -42.23 -2.65 -53.56
C GLY A 202 -43.49 -1.84 -53.23
N GLN A 203 -44.12 -1.22 -54.24
CA GLN A 203 -45.17 -0.22 -54.07
C GLN A 203 -46.26 -0.35 -55.13
N ALA A 204 -47.45 0.12 -54.76
CA ALA A 204 -48.60 0.16 -55.66
C ALA A 204 -48.36 1.10 -56.85
N VAL A 205 -48.58 0.61 -58.06
CA VAL A 205 -48.50 1.40 -59.29
C VAL A 205 -49.90 1.82 -59.72
N PHE A 206 -50.20 3.12 -59.56
CA PHE A 206 -51.52 3.70 -59.82
C PHE A 206 -51.75 4.13 -61.27
N GLY A 207 -50.68 4.36 -62.02
CA GLY A 207 -50.73 4.89 -63.38
C GLY A 207 -49.40 4.70 -64.10
N ILE A 208 -49.48 4.50 -65.42
CA ILE A 208 -48.34 4.22 -66.30
C ILE A 208 -48.49 5.08 -67.56
N LEU A 209 -47.46 5.85 -67.89
CA LEU A 209 -47.36 6.61 -69.14
C LEU A 209 -46.00 6.36 -69.81
N GLN A 210 -45.97 6.19 -71.12
CA GLN A 210 -44.73 6.04 -71.88
C GLN A 210 -44.28 7.36 -72.51
N ASP A 211 -43.02 7.75 -72.31
CA ASP A 211 -42.39 8.92 -72.96
C ASP A 211 -41.88 8.61 -74.37
N SER A 212 -41.37 9.63 -75.07
CA SER A 212 -40.83 9.48 -76.43
C SER A 212 -39.52 8.68 -76.50
N LEU A 213 -38.82 8.54 -75.38
CA LEU A 213 -37.58 7.77 -75.24
C LEU A 213 -37.84 6.32 -74.80
N ARG A 214 -39.11 5.89 -74.79
CA ARG A 214 -39.58 4.56 -74.36
C ARG A 214 -39.42 4.29 -72.86
N ASN A 215 -39.14 5.29 -72.03
CA ASN A 215 -39.21 5.09 -70.58
C ASN A 215 -40.67 5.11 -70.14
N LEU A 216 -40.95 4.35 -69.09
CA LEU A 216 -42.23 4.31 -68.42
C LEU A 216 -42.19 5.21 -67.19
N TRP A 217 -43.20 6.07 -67.06
CA TRP A 217 -43.42 6.92 -65.91
C TRP A 217 -44.55 6.34 -65.09
N LEU A 218 -44.21 5.94 -63.87
CA LEU A 218 -45.05 5.21 -62.94
C LEU A 218 -45.42 6.13 -61.80
N SER A 219 -46.71 6.32 -61.54
CA SER A 219 -47.18 7.02 -60.35
C SER A 219 -47.48 6.04 -59.22
N THR A 220 -46.91 6.28 -58.05
CA THR A 220 -47.05 5.38 -56.88
C THR A 220 -47.49 6.15 -55.62
N GLY A 221 -47.61 5.43 -54.50
CA GLY A 221 -47.87 6.07 -53.19
C GLY A 221 -46.72 6.94 -52.67
N SER A 222 -45.49 6.76 -53.14
CA SER A 222 -44.33 7.51 -52.62
C SER A 222 -43.74 8.53 -53.61
N GLY A 223 -44.31 8.67 -54.80
CA GLY A 223 -43.83 9.63 -55.79
C GLY A 223 -44.02 9.15 -57.23
N LEU A 224 -43.19 9.69 -58.12
CA LEU A 224 -43.10 9.27 -59.52
C LEU A 224 -41.82 8.47 -59.73
N PHE A 225 -41.88 7.42 -60.53
CA PHE A 225 -40.72 6.64 -60.93
C PHE A 225 -40.58 6.66 -62.44
N ARG A 226 -39.38 6.90 -62.95
CA ARG A 226 -39.03 6.67 -64.36
C ARG A 226 -38.31 5.34 -64.47
N PHE A 227 -38.93 4.39 -65.14
CA PHE A 227 -38.41 3.06 -65.41
C PHE A 227 -38.00 2.93 -66.87
N ASN A 228 -36.76 2.50 -67.11
CA ASN A 228 -36.30 2.16 -68.45
C ASN A 228 -36.32 0.63 -68.63
N PRO A 229 -37.18 0.10 -69.51
CA PRO A 229 -37.33 -1.35 -69.68
C PRO A 229 -36.15 -2.03 -70.40
N GLN A 230 -35.23 -1.29 -71.04
CA GLN A 230 -34.10 -1.86 -71.78
C GLN A 230 -32.93 -2.24 -70.87
N ASN A 231 -32.60 -1.39 -69.89
CA ASN A 231 -31.50 -1.60 -68.94
C ASN A 231 -31.99 -1.87 -67.51
N ASN A 232 -33.31 -1.97 -67.32
CA ASN A 232 -33.96 -2.19 -66.03
C ASN A 232 -33.64 -1.12 -64.97
N SER A 233 -33.27 0.11 -65.39
CA SER A 233 -32.95 1.22 -64.49
C SER A 233 -34.21 1.94 -64.01
N ILE A 234 -34.21 2.32 -62.73
CA ILE A 234 -35.31 3.03 -62.08
C ILE A 234 -34.75 4.30 -61.46
N ILE A 235 -35.40 5.44 -61.75
CA ILE A 235 -35.10 6.72 -61.13
C ILE A 235 -36.34 7.17 -60.37
N SER A 236 -36.20 7.39 -59.07
CA SER A 236 -37.28 7.89 -58.21
C SER A 236 -37.27 9.42 -58.16
N PHE A 237 -38.44 10.01 -58.27
CA PHE A 237 -38.72 11.42 -58.08
C PHE A 237 -39.67 11.55 -56.89
N SER A 238 -39.08 11.82 -55.72
CA SER A 238 -39.76 11.97 -54.43
C SER A 238 -39.74 13.44 -53.95
N ASP A 239 -40.23 13.69 -52.73
CA ASP A 239 -40.17 14.97 -52.01
C ASP A 239 -38.87 15.73 -52.14
N ALA A 240 -37.75 15.00 -52.04
CA ALA A 240 -36.44 15.59 -52.06
C ALA A 240 -36.11 16.19 -53.44
N ALA A 241 -36.72 15.66 -54.52
CA ALA A 241 -36.62 16.17 -55.89
C ALA A 241 -37.63 17.30 -56.20
N GLY A 242 -38.32 17.85 -55.20
CA GLY A 242 -39.28 18.96 -55.35
C GLY A 242 -40.73 18.53 -55.62
N LEU A 243 -41.02 17.22 -55.62
CA LEU A 243 -42.38 16.68 -55.65
C LEU A 243 -42.94 16.65 -54.22
N GLU A 244 -43.52 17.76 -53.74
CA GLU A 244 -44.18 17.83 -52.42
C GLU A 244 -44.94 16.53 -52.09
N LYS A 245 -44.64 15.87 -50.97
CA LYS A 245 -45.23 14.64 -50.41
C LYS A 245 -46.68 14.36 -50.85
N LYS A 246 -46.81 13.76 -52.03
CA LYS A 246 -48.08 13.63 -52.76
C LYS A 246 -48.27 12.17 -53.14
N GLU A 247 -49.09 11.47 -52.35
CA GLU A 247 -49.67 10.20 -52.78
C GLU A 247 -50.45 10.44 -54.07
N PHE A 248 -50.05 9.75 -55.14
CA PHE A 248 -50.79 9.80 -56.39
C PHE A 248 -52.10 9.02 -56.27
N ASN A 249 -53.13 9.47 -56.99
CA ASN A 249 -54.44 8.85 -56.91
C ASN A 249 -54.65 7.85 -58.05
N PHE A 250 -55.54 6.90 -57.84
CA PHE A 250 -55.89 5.90 -58.83
C PHE A 250 -56.55 6.51 -60.07
N ASN A 251 -56.34 5.91 -61.25
CA ASN A 251 -56.90 6.35 -62.53
C ASN A 251 -56.65 7.84 -62.85
N SER A 252 -55.65 8.47 -62.20
CA SER A 252 -55.38 9.89 -62.28
C SER A 252 -54.10 10.16 -63.08
N PHE A 253 -54.06 9.68 -64.33
CA PHE A 253 -52.93 9.86 -65.23
C PHE A 253 -53.41 10.11 -66.66
N LEU A 254 -52.77 11.05 -67.37
CA LEU A 254 -53.11 11.39 -68.75
C LEU A 254 -51.87 11.90 -69.49
N LYS A 255 -51.67 11.42 -70.72
CA LYS A 255 -50.74 11.99 -71.70
C LYS A 255 -51.52 12.87 -72.67
N SER A 256 -51.18 14.15 -72.77
CA SER A 256 -51.80 15.04 -73.76
C SER A 256 -51.29 14.77 -75.16
N ARG A 257 -51.98 15.32 -76.17
CA ARG A 257 -51.53 15.30 -77.57
C ARG A 257 -50.18 15.99 -77.78
N SER A 258 -49.80 16.94 -76.92
CA SER A 258 -48.49 17.59 -76.96
C SER A 258 -47.37 16.76 -76.34
N GLY A 259 -47.68 15.58 -75.78
CA GLY A 259 -46.73 14.74 -75.05
C GLY A 259 -46.51 15.14 -73.59
N ARG A 260 -47.27 16.11 -73.06
CA ARG A 260 -47.19 16.53 -71.66
C ARG A 260 -47.89 15.51 -70.77
N PHE A 261 -47.29 15.19 -69.63
CA PHE A 261 -47.87 14.27 -68.66
C PHE A 261 -48.61 15.01 -67.58
N TYR A 262 -49.72 14.43 -67.15
CA TYR A 262 -50.56 14.90 -66.06
C TYR A 262 -50.79 13.74 -65.11
N PHE A 263 -50.45 13.93 -63.84
CA PHE A 263 -50.70 12.97 -62.78
C PHE A 263 -51.42 13.67 -61.62
N GLY A 264 -52.57 13.14 -61.21
CA GLY A 264 -53.35 13.65 -60.09
C GLY A 264 -52.89 13.04 -58.78
N SER A 265 -52.74 13.87 -57.75
CA SER A 265 -52.39 13.48 -56.40
C SER A 265 -53.44 13.94 -55.38
N THR A 266 -53.30 13.49 -54.14
CA THR A 266 -54.14 13.94 -53.02
C THR A 266 -54.09 15.46 -52.81
N ASN A 267 -52.99 16.11 -53.22
CA ASN A 267 -52.77 17.54 -53.07
C ASN A 267 -52.62 18.28 -54.41
N GLY A 268 -53.35 17.85 -55.45
CA GLY A 268 -53.53 18.61 -56.69
C GLY A 268 -53.16 17.86 -57.97
N LEU A 269 -52.71 18.61 -58.99
CA LEU A 269 -52.35 18.11 -60.30
C LEU A 269 -50.87 18.41 -60.58
N VAL A 270 -50.09 17.36 -60.84
CA VAL A 270 -48.69 17.48 -61.27
C VAL A 270 -48.65 17.41 -62.80
N SER A 271 -47.96 18.35 -63.44
CA SER A 271 -47.75 18.31 -64.90
C SER A 271 -46.34 18.68 -65.30
N PHE A 272 -45.76 17.93 -66.23
CA PHE A 272 -44.41 18.17 -66.75
C PHE A 272 -44.25 17.58 -68.15
N ASN A 273 -43.28 18.08 -68.90
CA ASN A 273 -42.85 17.47 -70.16
C ASN A 273 -41.72 16.50 -69.86
N PRO A 274 -41.82 15.20 -70.20
CA PRO A 274 -40.78 14.23 -69.87
C PRO A 274 -39.45 14.52 -70.59
N SER A 275 -39.48 15.21 -71.74
CA SER A 275 -38.29 15.64 -72.48
C SER A 275 -37.51 16.80 -71.83
N GLU A 276 -38.13 17.55 -70.92
CA GLU A 276 -37.48 18.64 -70.18
C GLU A 276 -36.81 18.16 -68.89
N VAL A 277 -37.08 16.92 -68.47
CA VAL A 277 -36.45 16.35 -67.27
C VAL A 277 -35.02 15.94 -67.62
N PRO A 278 -33.99 16.54 -66.98
CA PRO A 278 -32.60 16.27 -67.29
C PRO A 278 -32.28 14.76 -67.18
N THR A 279 -31.59 14.24 -68.18
CA THR A 279 -31.10 12.85 -68.22
C THR A 279 -29.60 12.75 -67.95
N GLY A 280 -28.94 13.87 -67.67
CA GLY A 280 -27.48 13.94 -67.57
C GLY A 280 -26.93 13.24 -66.34
N GLU A 281 -25.86 12.47 -66.53
CA GLU A 281 -25.03 11.91 -65.46
C GLU A 281 -24.20 13.03 -64.83
N TYR A 282 -24.77 13.74 -63.86
CA TYR A 282 -24.02 14.74 -63.11
C TYR A 282 -23.09 14.04 -62.12
N VAL A 283 -21.80 14.00 -62.47
CA VAL A 283 -20.74 13.54 -61.58
C VAL A 283 -20.36 14.69 -60.64
N ALA A 284 -20.90 14.66 -59.42
CA ALA A 284 -20.63 15.67 -58.42
C ALA A 284 -19.22 15.55 -57.83
N PRO A 285 -18.48 16.65 -57.64
CA PRO A 285 -17.17 16.62 -56.98
C PRO A 285 -17.27 16.18 -55.51
N LEU A 286 -16.38 15.29 -55.08
CA LEU A 286 -16.23 14.87 -53.69
C LEU A 286 -15.13 15.68 -53.01
N VAL A 287 -15.41 16.29 -51.86
CA VAL A 287 -14.46 17.10 -51.10
C VAL A 287 -14.40 16.67 -49.63
N PHE A 288 -13.23 16.82 -49.01
CA PHE A 288 -13.12 16.84 -47.55
C PHE A 288 -13.51 18.23 -47.06
N SER A 289 -14.52 18.30 -46.20
CA SER A 289 -15.15 19.56 -45.78
C SER A 289 -14.61 20.06 -44.44
N LYS A 290 -14.38 19.14 -43.50
CA LYS A 290 -13.88 19.46 -42.16
C LYS A 290 -13.15 18.26 -41.58
N ILE A 291 -12.15 18.53 -40.75
CA ILE A 291 -11.57 17.53 -39.85
C ILE A 291 -11.69 18.05 -38.41
N SER A 292 -12.07 17.17 -37.47
CA SER A 292 -12.28 17.49 -36.06
C SER A 292 -11.50 16.50 -35.18
N GLY A 293 -10.88 16.95 -34.10
CA GLY A 293 -10.06 16.11 -33.20
C GLY A 293 -9.41 16.90 -32.06
N PRO A 294 -8.66 16.24 -31.15
CA PRO A 294 -8.15 16.85 -29.91
C PRO A 294 -7.20 18.04 -30.07
N PHE A 295 -6.58 18.31 -31.23
CA PHE A 295 -5.77 19.52 -31.38
C PHE A 295 -5.92 20.25 -32.72
N GLN A 296 -6.15 21.56 -32.55
CA GLN A 296 -6.21 22.63 -33.52
C GLN A 296 -4.79 23.09 -33.86
N LYS A 297 -4.02 22.29 -34.63
CA LYS A 297 -2.78 22.71 -35.32
C LYS A 297 -2.28 21.56 -36.22
N TYR A 298 -2.96 21.34 -37.34
CA TYR A 298 -2.35 20.57 -38.43
C TYR A 298 -1.13 21.35 -38.95
N LYS A 299 0.08 20.81 -38.75
CA LYS A 299 1.26 21.28 -39.45
C LYS A 299 1.17 20.80 -40.90
N SER A 300 0.52 21.61 -41.73
CA SER A 300 0.72 21.55 -43.18
C SER A 300 2.16 21.97 -43.45
N ASP A 301 2.93 21.17 -44.19
CA ASP A 301 4.25 21.56 -44.69
C ASP A 301 4.08 22.76 -45.64
N GLY A 302 4.21 23.96 -45.08
CA GLY A 302 4.09 25.23 -45.81
C GLY A 302 3.16 26.25 -45.15
N ILE A 303 3.51 27.52 -45.33
CA ILE A 303 2.91 28.75 -44.78
C ILE A 303 1.36 28.69 -44.77
N SER A 304 0.79 28.74 -43.55
CA SER A 304 -0.66 28.66 -43.22
C SER A 304 -1.32 27.29 -43.49
N PRO A 305 -2.10 26.72 -42.54
CA PRO A 305 -2.82 25.47 -42.78
C PRO A 305 -3.77 25.66 -43.96
N ARG A 306 -3.47 25.02 -45.09
CA ARG A 306 -4.43 24.93 -46.21
C ARG A 306 -5.71 24.28 -45.68
N SER A 307 -6.86 24.74 -46.17
CA SER A 307 -8.15 24.08 -45.89
C SER A 307 -8.02 22.58 -46.19
N ILE A 308 -8.65 21.74 -45.37
CA ILE A 308 -8.63 20.26 -45.50
C ILE A 308 -8.97 19.77 -46.92
N GLN A 309 -9.73 20.57 -47.67
CA GLN A 309 -10.06 20.34 -49.07
C GLN A 309 -8.82 20.19 -49.98
N TYR A 310 -7.71 20.86 -49.65
CA TYR A 310 -6.45 20.87 -50.42
C TYR A 310 -5.30 20.17 -49.69
N THR A 311 -5.57 19.55 -48.54
CA THR A 311 -4.56 18.84 -47.78
C THR A 311 -4.44 17.42 -48.31
N GLU A 312 -3.23 17.04 -48.72
CA GLU A 312 -2.93 15.69 -49.21
C GLU A 312 -2.34 14.80 -48.10
N HIS A 313 -1.62 15.42 -47.15
CA HIS A 313 -0.94 14.74 -46.05
C HIS A 313 -1.24 15.39 -44.70
N ILE A 314 -1.50 14.57 -43.69
CA ILE A 314 -1.70 14.97 -42.30
C ILE A 314 -0.79 14.15 -41.39
N THR A 315 -0.11 14.84 -40.48
CA THR A 315 0.68 14.20 -39.43
C THR A 315 0.01 14.38 -38.07
N PHE A 316 -0.12 13.29 -37.30
CA PHE A 316 -0.56 13.30 -35.91
C PHE A 316 0.58 12.91 -34.97
N ASP A 317 0.62 13.55 -33.80
CA ASP A 317 1.37 13.04 -32.65
C ASP A 317 0.69 11.76 -32.12
N TYR A 318 1.48 10.85 -31.55
CA TYR A 318 1.02 9.51 -31.14
C TYR A 318 -0.24 9.50 -30.25
N ASN A 319 -0.36 10.46 -29.32
CA ASN A 319 -1.49 10.52 -28.38
C ASN A 319 -2.73 11.23 -28.95
N ASP A 320 -2.59 11.88 -30.10
CA ASP A 320 -3.59 12.78 -30.66
C ASP A 320 -4.22 12.24 -31.94
N ALA A 321 -3.92 10.99 -32.30
CA ALA A 321 -4.36 10.32 -33.52
C ALA A 321 -5.84 9.84 -33.47
N ASN A 322 -6.70 10.68 -32.89
CA ASN A 322 -8.14 10.52 -32.87
C ASN A 322 -8.76 11.65 -33.69
N PHE A 323 -9.40 11.34 -34.81
CA PHE A 323 -9.97 12.35 -35.69
C PHE A 323 -11.27 11.89 -36.34
N THR A 324 -12.11 12.87 -36.63
CA THR A 324 -13.31 12.72 -37.46
C THR A 324 -13.12 13.53 -38.72
N LEU A 325 -13.16 12.86 -39.87
CA LEU A 325 -13.10 13.47 -41.18
C LEU A 325 -14.51 13.56 -41.77
N ASN A 326 -14.95 14.78 -42.03
CA ASN A 326 -16.17 15.07 -42.75
C ASN A 326 -15.85 15.25 -44.23
N PHE A 327 -16.67 14.64 -45.07
CA PHE A 327 -16.63 14.78 -46.51
C PHE A 327 -17.98 15.30 -46.99
N ALA A 328 -18.05 15.73 -48.24
CA ALA A 328 -19.29 16.15 -48.87
C ALA A 328 -19.19 15.88 -50.36
N LEU A 329 -20.23 15.25 -50.91
CA LEU A 329 -20.49 15.27 -52.34
C LEU A 329 -21.17 16.61 -52.66
N LEU A 330 -20.59 17.41 -53.55
CA LEU A 330 -21.11 18.74 -53.93
C LEU A 330 -22.30 18.62 -54.89
N ASP A 331 -23.32 17.88 -54.46
CA ASP A 331 -24.63 17.75 -55.09
C ASP A 331 -25.69 18.22 -54.09
N TYR A 332 -26.44 19.26 -54.46
CA TYR A 332 -27.47 19.81 -53.59
C TYR A 332 -28.78 19.03 -53.69
N ALA A 333 -28.92 18.14 -54.68
CA ALA A 333 -30.06 17.28 -54.83
C ALA A 333 -29.96 16.08 -53.87
N ASN A 334 -30.98 15.93 -53.03
CA ASN A 334 -31.20 14.78 -52.15
C ASN A 334 -29.95 14.32 -51.36
N PRO A 335 -29.33 15.19 -50.54
CA PRO A 335 -28.08 14.87 -49.84
C PRO A 335 -28.21 13.70 -48.85
N LEU A 336 -29.42 13.43 -48.35
CA LEU A 336 -29.69 12.28 -47.47
C LEU A 336 -29.64 10.93 -48.20
N ASP A 337 -29.82 10.92 -49.52
CA ASP A 337 -29.80 9.71 -50.35
C ASP A 337 -28.43 9.43 -50.97
N HIS A 338 -27.46 10.32 -50.77
CA HIS A 338 -26.09 10.10 -51.22
C HIS A 338 -25.49 8.90 -50.51
N LEU A 339 -24.74 8.12 -51.28
CA LEU A 339 -24.05 6.95 -50.80
C LEU A 339 -22.56 7.25 -50.71
N TYR A 340 -21.97 7.08 -49.54
CA TYR A 340 -20.55 7.24 -49.30
C TYR A 340 -19.94 5.87 -49.02
N GLU A 341 -18.77 5.64 -49.61
CA GLU A 341 -17.90 4.53 -49.26
C GLU A 341 -16.54 5.07 -48.87
N TYR A 342 -16.05 4.63 -47.73
CA TYR A 342 -14.74 5.03 -47.24
C TYR A 342 -13.99 3.87 -46.61
N LYS A 343 -12.66 3.98 -46.56
CA LYS A 343 -11.77 2.98 -45.99
C LYS A 343 -10.49 3.66 -45.52
N LEU A 344 -10.04 3.36 -44.30
CA LEU A 344 -8.69 3.69 -43.85
C LEU A 344 -7.79 2.47 -44.02
N GLU A 345 -6.95 2.50 -45.05
CA GLU A 345 -6.00 1.42 -45.33
C GLU A 345 -4.98 1.31 -44.20
N GLY A 346 -4.79 0.08 -43.69
CA GLY A 346 -4.04 -0.21 -42.47
C GLY A 346 -4.90 -0.45 -41.23
N ILE A 347 -6.19 -0.06 -41.25
CA ILE A 347 -7.16 -0.33 -40.18
C ILE A 347 -8.36 -1.13 -40.70
N ASP A 348 -9.01 -0.66 -41.75
CA ASP A 348 -10.18 -1.30 -42.33
C ASP A 348 -9.77 -2.39 -43.33
N GLN A 349 -10.44 -3.54 -43.28
CA GLN A 349 -10.22 -4.62 -44.26
C GLN A 349 -11.01 -4.36 -45.56
N ASN A 350 -12.29 -3.95 -45.42
CA ASN A 350 -13.23 -3.71 -46.52
C ASN A 350 -13.73 -2.24 -46.51
N TRP A 351 -14.39 -1.82 -47.59
CA TRP A 351 -15.06 -0.52 -47.67
C TRP A 351 -16.22 -0.44 -46.68
N VAL A 352 -16.31 0.66 -45.95
CA VAL A 352 -17.44 0.99 -45.07
C VAL A 352 -18.42 1.85 -45.84
N GLN A 353 -19.68 1.45 -45.86
CA GLN A 353 -20.75 2.13 -46.61
C GLN A 353 -21.64 2.93 -45.65
N ALA A 354 -21.90 4.19 -45.98
CA ALA A 354 -22.78 5.09 -45.22
C ALA A 354 -23.73 5.83 -46.16
N ARG A 355 -25.02 5.92 -45.81
CA ARG A 355 -26.03 6.68 -46.56
C ARG A 355 -26.38 7.96 -45.82
N GLY A 356 -26.31 9.10 -46.49
CA GLY A 356 -26.63 10.44 -45.94
C GLY A 356 -25.67 10.96 -44.85
N LEU A 357 -24.78 10.11 -44.32
CA LEU A 357 -23.86 10.45 -43.24
C LEU A 357 -22.44 10.65 -43.79
N ALA A 358 -22.05 11.91 -43.96
CA ALA A 358 -20.81 12.28 -44.64
C ALA A 358 -19.64 12.52 -43.65
N SER A 359 -19.41 11.57 -42.74
CA SER A 359 -18.33 11.64 -41.76
C SER A 359 -17.80 10.26 -41.36
N ALA A 360 -16.50 10.15 -41.18
CA ALA A 360 -15.82 8.95 -40.67
C ALA A 360 -14.95 9.30 -39.45
N THR A 361 -14.99 8.49 -38.41
CA THR A 361 -14.22 8.70 -37.17
C THR A 361 -13.25 7.55 -36.96
N TYR A 362 -11.99 7.88 -36.70
CA TYR A 362 -10.93 6.91 -36.42
C TYR A 362 -10.15 7.28 -35.17
N THR A 363 -9.69 6.24 -34.48
CA THR A 363 -8.81 6.28 -33.31
C THR A 363 -7.63 5.36 -33.62
N ILE A 364 -6.49 5.93 -33.98
CA ILE A 364 -5.30 5.18 -34.39
C ILE A 364 -4.38 5.03 -33.17
N GLN A 365 -4.06 3.78 -32.80
CA GLN A 365 -3.24 3.47 -31.62
C GLN A 365 -1.83 2.96 -31.98
N LYS A 366 -1.54 2.78 -33.26
CA LYS A 366 -0.24 2.29 -33.75
C LYS A 366 0.41 3.36 -34.61
N GLU A 367 1.72 3.51 -34.46
CA GLU A 367 2.51 4.34 -35.36
C GLU A 367 2.56 3.73 -36.77
N GLY A 368 2.57 4.59 -37.78
CA GLY A 368 2.59 4.16 -39.18
C GLY A 368 1.97 5.16 -40.13
N ASP A 369 2.05 4.84 -41.40
CA ASP A 369 1.45 5.59 -42.49
C ASP A 369 0.14 4.90 -42.92
N TYR A 370 -0.93 5.67 -42.97
CA TYR A 370 -2.27 5.24 -43.31
C TYR A 370 -2.79 6.07 -44.48
N THR A 371 -3.64 5.49 -45.32
CA THR A 371 -4.29 6.23 -46.41
C THR A 371 -5.79 6.10 -46.28
N PHE A 372 -6.46 7.23 -46.09
CA PHE A 372 -7.92 7.30 -46.09
C PHE A 372 -8.42 7.47 -47.51
N TYR A 373 -9.24 6.54 -47.98
CA TYR A 373 -9.91 6.59 -49.26
C TYR A 373 -11.40 6.88 -49.06
N CYS A 374 -11.97 7.72 -49.92
CA CYS A 374 -13.39 8.00 -49.96
C CYS A 374 -13.87 8.14 -51.40
N ARG A 375 -15.00 7.50 -51.70
CA ARG A 375 -15.76 7.68 -52.95
C ARG A 375 -17.23 7.82 -52.59
N ALA A 376 -17.99 8.46 -53.49
CA ALA A 376 -19.40 8.70 -53.24
C ALA A 376 -20.20 8.54 -54.53
N ALA A 377 -21.46 8.13 -54.38
CA ALA A 377 -22.46 8.17 -55.43
C ALA A 377 -23.55 9.18 -55.07
N ASN A 378 -24.03 9.89 -56.08
CA ASN A 378 -25.18 10.76 -55.94
C ASN A 378 -26.47 9.95 -55.70
N TYR A 379 -27.59 10.64 -55.51
CA TYR A 379 -28.90 10.01 -55.27
C TYR A 379 -29.39 9.13 -56.44
N GLN A 380 -28.80 9.28 -57.63
CA GLN A 380 -29.10 8.47 -58.82
C GLN A 380 -28.24 7.19 -58.88
N GLY A 381 -27.35 6.98 -57.91
CA GLY A 381 -26.43 5.84 -57.89
C GLY A 381 -25.21 6.00 -58.80
N ILE A 382 -24.97 7.21 -59.33
CA ILE A 382 -23.81 7.50 -60.19
C ILE A 382 -22.61 7.75 -59.28
N TRP A 383 -21.66 6.84 -59.34
CA TRP A 383 -20.41 6.93 -58.60
C TRP A 383 -19.48 7.99 -59.19
N ASN A 384 -18.88 8.80 -58.33
CA ASN A 384 -17.74 9.61 -58.72
C ASN A 384 -16.58 8.66 -59.10
N PRO A 385 -16.05 8.73 -60.33
CA PRO A 385 -14.98 7.84 -60.79
C PRO A 385 -13.65 8.09 -60.07
N THR A 386 -13.49 9.27 -59.45
CA THR A 386 -12.30 9.62 -58.69
C THR A 386 -12.49 9.25 -57.22
N VAL A 387 -11.59 8.40 -56.70
CA VAL A 387 -11.48 8.14 -55.27
C VAL A 387 -10.63 9.25 -54.68
N LYS A 388 -11.17 9.98 -53.70
CA LYS A 388 -10.43 11.00 -52.97
C LYS A 388 -9.59 10.32 -51.88
N GLN A 389 -8.32 10.69 -51.80
CA GLN A 389 -7.37 10.12 -50.84
C GLN A 389 -6.80 11.19 -49.91
N LEU A 390 -6.46 10.79 -48.69
CA LEU A 390 -5.77 11.59 -47.68
C LEU A 390 -4.75 10.71 -46.96
N GLU A 391 -3.48 11.09 -47.02
CA GLU A 391 -2.40 10.42 -46.31
C GLU A 391 -2.38 10.88 -44.85
N VAL A 392 -2.29 9.93 -43.92
CA VAL A 392 -2.33 10.13 -42.48
C VAL A 392 -1.15 9.41 -41.84
N THR A 393 -0.16 10.16 -41.38
CA THR A 393 1.00 9.62 -40.66
C THR A 393 0.82 9.81 -39.15
N VAL A 394 0.94 8.73 -38.38
CA VAL A 394 1.00 8.79 -36.91
C VAL A 394 2.43 8.62 -36.46
N LEU A 395 3.00 9.66 -35.85
CA LEU A 395 4.38 9.65 -35.36
C LEU A 395 4.57 8.61 -34.25
N PRO A 396 5.76 8.00 -34.14
CA PRO A 396 6.07 7.10 -33.05
C PRO A 396 5.97 7.82 -31.70
N PRO A 397 5.61 7.10 -30.63
CA PRO A 397 5.55 7.69 -29.30
C PRO A 397 6.94 8.13 -28.84
N PHE A 398 6.99 9.12 -27.94
CA PHE A 398 8.27 9.66 -27.44
C PHE A 398 9.22 8.57 -26.94
N TYR A 399 8.72 7.53 -26.26
CA TYR A 399 9.52 6.41 -25.73
C TYR A 399 10.12 5.47 -26.81
N ARG A 400 9.70 5.57 -28.07
CA ARG A 400 10.33 4.88 -29.22
C ARG A 400 11.06 5.86 -30.15
N SER A 401 11.17 7.13 -29.77
CA SER A 401 11.95 8.10 -30.53
C SER A 401 13.45 7.79 -30.46
N PRO A 402 14.24 8.20 -31.47
CA PRO A 402 15.71 8.09 -31.43
C PRO A 402 16.31 8.76 -30.18
N ILE A 403 15.70 9.85 -29.71
CA ILE A 403 16.11 10.58 -28.50
C ILE A 403 15.85 9.74 -27.24
N ALA A 404 14.73 9.03 -27.15
CA ALA A 404 14.47 8.11 -26.04
C ALA A 404 15.44 6.93 -26.02
N TYR A 405 15.80 6.36 -27.17
CA TYR A 405 16.83 5.32 -27.23
C TYR A 405 18.22 5.86 -26.80
N LEU A 406 18.54 7.11 -27.11
CA LEU A 406 19.75 7.77 -26.61
C LEU A 406 19.69 7.96 -25.08
N LEU A 407 18.54 8.35 -24.52
CA LEU A 407 18.35 8.43 -23.07
C LEU A 407 18.41 7.06 -22.39
N TYR A 408 17.84 6.01 -22.99
CA TYR A 408 17.91 4.64 -22.45
C TYR A 408 19.34 4.11 -22.44
N SER A 409 20.10 4.35 -23.52
CA SER A 409 21.51 3.97 -23.55
C SER A 409 22.33 4.75 -22.53
N LEU A 410 22.09 6.06 -22.37
CA LEU A 410 22.74 6.87 -21.32
C LEU A 410 22.38 6.39 -19.91
N LEU A 411 21.11 6.08 -19.65
CA LEU A 411 20.63 5.61 -18.36
C LEU A 411 21.17 4.20 -18.05
N LEU A 412 21.24 3.33 -19.06
CA LEU A 412 21.87 2.01 -18.94
C LEU A 412 23.37 2.14 -18.63
N ILE A 413 24.09 3.03 -19.34
CA ILE A 413 25.50 3.30 -19.07
C ILE A 413 25.67 3.87 -17.66
N SER A 414 24.85 4.83 -17.26
CA SER A 414 24.86 5.41 -15.90
C SER A 414 24.55 4.35 -14.84
N ALA A 415 23.60 3.44 -15.09
CA ALA A 415 23.26 2.34 -14.20
C ALA A 415 24.41 1.33 -14.10
N LEU A 416 25.06 0.98 -15.21
CA LEU A 416 26.24 0.11 -15.23
C LEU A 416 27.42 0.76 -14.49
N ILE A 417 27.65 2.05 -14.68
CA ILE A 417 28.64 2.83 -13.93
C ILE A 417 28.29 2.85 -12.44
N ALA A 418 27.03 3.12 -12.08
CA ALA A 418 26.56 3.13 -10.70
C ALA A 418 26.68 1.75 -10.05
N VAL A 419 26.35 0.67 -10.76
CA VAL A 419 26.53 -0.73 -10.30
C VAL A 419 28.02 -1.05 -10.13
N TYR A 420 28.87 -0.65 -11.08
CA TYR A 420 30.32 -0.79 -10.97
C TYR A 420 30.86 -0.06 -9.73
N TYR A 421 30.48 1.20 -9.52
CA TYR A 421 30.87 1.97 -8.33
C TYR A 421 30.26 1.41 -7.05
N PHE A 422 29.02 0.92 -7.07
CA PHE A 422 28.37 0.28 -5.92
C PHE A 422 29.09 -1.02 -5.53
N ILE A 423 29.46 -1.86 -6.49
CA ILE A 423 30.25 -3.07 -6.26
C ILE A 423 31.64 -2.69 -5.73
N LYS A 424 32.30 -1.68 -6.32
CA LYS A 424 33.62 -1.20 -5.87
C LYS A 424 33.56 -0.64 -4.45
N LEU A 425 32.51 0.13 -4.13
CA LEU A 425 32.28 0.70 -2.81
C LEU A 425 31.94 -0.38 -1.78
N ARG A 426 31.08 -1.35 -2.13
CA ARG A 426 30.81 -2.52 -1.28
C ARG A 426 32.06 -3.33 -1.01
N LYS A 427 32.89 -3.57 -2.03
CA LYS A 427 34.18 -4.27 -1.84
C LYS A 427 35.10 -3.48 -0.92
N ARG A 428 35.21 -2.16 -1.10
CA ARG A 428 36.02 -1.30 -0.22
C ARG A 428 35.51 -1.32 1.22
N LEU A 429 34.21 -1.12 1.43
CA LEU A 429 33.58 -1.17 2.76
C LEU A 429 33.66 -2.56 3.40
N PHE A 430 33.54 -3.63 2.61
CA PHE A 430 33.68 -4.99 3.11
C PHE A 430 35.13 -5.28 3.52
N LEU A 431 36.11 -4.89 2.70
CA LEU A 431 37.53 -5.01 3.04
C LEU A 431 37.87 -4.19 4.28
N GLU A 432 37.37 -2.96 4.39
CA GLU A 432 37.58 -2.09 5.54
C GLU A 432 36.91 -2.63 6.81
N LYS A 433 35.69 -3.16 6.71
CA LYS A 433 35.05 -3.85 7.84
C LYS A 433 35.83 -5.08 8.27
N MET A 434 36.34 -5.86 7.31
CA MET A 434 37.15 -7.05 7.58
C MET A 434 38.47 -6.68 8.27
N THR A 435 39.16 -5.61 7.83
CA THR A 435 40.40 -5.17 8.48
C THR A 435 40.14 -4.61 9.87
N VAL A 436 39.12 -3.79 10.05
CA VAL A 436 38.71 -3.27 11.38
C VAL A 436 38.32 -4.42 12.30
N GLN A 437 37.57 -5.40 11.79
CA GLN A 437 37.15 -6.56 12.58
C GLN A 437 38.33 -7.47 12.93
N GLN A 438 39.28 -7.69 12.02
CA GLN A 438 40.53 -8.39 12.30
C GLN A 438 41.38 -7.65 13.33
N GLN A 439 41.47 -6.32 13.23
CA GLN A 439 42.17 -5.52 14.23
C GLN A 439 41.49 -5.60 15.59
N LYS A 440 40.16 -5.57 15.62
CA LYS A 440 39.38 -5.71 16.84
C LYS A 440 39.54 -7.09 17.47
N THR A 441 39.44 -8.17 16.69
CA THR A 441 39.64 -9.53 17.20
C THR A 441 41.08 -9.76 17.65
N LEU A 442 42.07 -9.22 16.94
CA LEU A 442 43.47 -9.24 17.39
C LEU A 442 43.67 -8.45 18.68
N HIS A 443 43.00 -7.30 18.82
CA HIS A 443 43.07 -6.49 20.04
C HIS A 443 42.42 -7.20 21.22
N GLU A 444 41.23 -7.77 21.03
CA GLU A 444 40.51 -8.56 22.03
C GLU A 444 41.31 -9.81 22.43
N SER A 445 41.87 -10.54 21.46
CA SER A 445 42.73 -11.71 21.71
C SER A 445 43.98 -11.34 22.52
N ARG A 446 44.60 -10.18 22.24
CA ARG A 446 45.72 -9.67 23.04
C ARG A 446 45.28 -9.36 24.48
N LEU A 447 44.15 -8.69 24.67
CA LEU A 447 43.62 -8.37 26.01
C LEU A 447 43.27 -9.64 26.81
N GLN A 448 42.71 -10.63 26.13
CA GLN A 448 42.37 -11.91 26.75
C GLN A 448 43.64 -12.67 27.17
N LEU A 449 44.64 -12.78 26.29
CA LEU A 449 45.95 -13.37 26.61
C LEU A 449 46.56 -12.74 27.88
N TYR A 450 46.53 -11.40 28.02
CA TYR A 450 47.06 -10.74 29.21
C TYR A 450 46.23 -11.02 30.47
N THR A 451 44.91 -11.16 30.34
CA THR A 451 44.03 -11.50 31.46
C THR A 451 44.28 -12.94 31.92
N ASP A 452 44.46 -13.85 30.97
CA ASP A 452 44.76 -15.26 31.22
C ASP A 452 46.14 -15.40 31.90
N ILE A 453 47.16 -14.71 31.38
CA ILE A 453 48.50 -14.65 31.99
C ILE A 453 48.42 -14.12 33.44
N ALA A 454 47.65 -13.07 33.69
CA ALA A 454 47.50 -12.53 35.04
C ALA A 454 46.80 -13.53 36.00
N HIS A 455 45.85 -14.31 35.49
CA HIS A 455 45.20 -15.37 36.26
C HIS A 455 46.17 -16.52 36.58
N GLU A 456 46.94 -16.96 35.58
CA GLU A 456 47.98 -17.98 35.73
C GLU A 456 49.07 -17.58 36.73
N PHE A 457 49.40 -16.30 36.87
CA PHE A 457 50.35 -15.83 37.89
C PHE A 457 49.72 -15.65 39.28
N LYS A 458 48.44 -15.27 39.39
CA LYS A 458 47.77 -15.04 40.68
C LYS A 458 47.51 -16.33 41.47
N ASN A 459 47.16 -17.42 40.78
CA ASN A 459 46.91 -18.71 41.40
C ASN A 459 48.12 -19.28 42.18
N PRO A 460 49.33 -19.40 41.60
CA PRO A 460 50.50 -19.85 42.33
C PRO A 460 50.90 -18.88 43.43
N LEU A 461 50.74 -17.56 43.24
CA LEU A 461 50.98 -16.58 44.30
C LEU A 461 50.03 -16.75 45.49
N THR A 462 48.76 -17.11 45.26
CA THR A 462 47.78 -17.40 46.33
C THR A 462 48.21 -18.64 47.13
N LEU A 463 48.67 -19.68 46.42
CA LEU A 463 49.17 -20.93 47.01
C LEU A 463 50.55 -20.77 47.68
N ILE A 464 51.28 -19.69 47.43
CA ILE A 464 52.52 -19.33 48.14
C ILE A 464 52.19 -18.46 49.36
N ILE A 465 51.39 -17.41 49.20
CA ILE A 465 51.09 -16.44 50.26
C ILE A 465 50.27 -17.08 51.39
N GLY A 466 49.24 -17.88 51.07
CA GLY A 466 48.36 -18.48 52.08
C GLY A 466 49.09 -19.40 53.08
N PRO A 467 49.88 -20.39 52.61
CA PRO A 467 50.70 -21.22 53.50
C PRO A 467 51.77 -20.43 54.26
N LEU A 468 52.39 -19.42 53.65
CA LEU A 468 53.34 -18.53 54.33
C LEU A 468 52.67 -17.77 55.49
N GLU A 469 51.46 -17.24 55.29
CA GLU A 469 50.70 -16.55 56.33
C GLU A 469 50.23 -17.51 57.44
N THR A 470 49.85 -18.73 57.09
CA THR A 470 49.48 -19.79 58.06
C THR A 470 50.68 -20.28 58.88
N LEU A 471 51.88 -20.34 58.28
CA LEU A 471 53.12 -20.70 58.99
C LEU A 471 53.58 -19.56 59.89
N LEU A 472 53.49 -18.31 59.43
CA LEU A 472 53.81 -17.13 60.25
C LEU A 472 52.87 -16.99 61.46
N SER A 473 51.58 -17.31 61.31
CA SER A 473 50.63 -17.30 62.43
C SER A 473 50.85 -18.43 63.44
N LYS A 474 51.40 -19.58 63.00
CA LYS A 474 51.74 -20.71 63.87
C LYS A 474 53.06 -20.56 64.64
N TYR A 475 54.09 -19.96 64.06
CA TYR A 475 55.45 -19.96 64.63
C TYR A 475 55.89 -18.63 65.27
N GLY A 476 55.11 -17.55 65.16
CA GLY A 476 55.40 -16.26 65.80
C GLY A 476 56.62 -15.53 65.22
N THR A 477 56.78 -14.25 65.59
CA THR A 477 57.70 -13.30 64.93
C THR A 477 59.19 -13.43 65.31
N GLU A 478 59.58 -14.24 66.29
CA GLU A 478 60.94 -14.21 66.87
C GLU A 478 61.92 -15.31 66.39
N SER A 479 61.51 -16.19 65.47
CA SER A 479 62.38 -17.25 64.91
C SER A 479 63.24 -16.77 63.72
N LEU A 480 64.45 -17.31 63.53
CA LEU A 480 65.23 -17.07 62.29
C LEU A 480 64.43 -17.46 61.03
N ILE A 481 63.57 -18.48 61.15
CA ILE A 481 62.68 -18.98 60.09
C ILE A 481 61.57 -17.95 59.79
N SER A 482 61.09 -17.20 60.79
CA SER A 482 60.05 -16.17 60.58
C SER A 482 60.58 -15.01 59.73
N LYS A 483 61.87 -14.65 59.86
CA LYS A 483 62.50 -13.62 59.01
C LYS A 483 62.53 -14.04 57.54
N GLU A 484 62.95 -15.27 57.23
CA GLU A 484 62.95 -15.78 55.86
C GLU A 484 61.53 -15.89 55.27
N LEU A 485 60.56 -16.33 56.09
CA LEU A 485 59.15 -16.37 55.70
C LEU A 485 58.58 -14.95 55.43
N ILE A 486 58.99 -13.94 56.20
CA ILE A 486 58.62 -12.53 55.97
C ILE A 486 59.23 -12.02 54.66
N TYR A 487 60.49 -12.34 54.36
CA TYR A 487 61.13 -11.97 53.09
C TYR A 487 60.46 -12.63 51.88
N ALA A 488 60.15 -13.93 51.96
CA ALA A 488 59.42 -14.64 50.91
C ALA A 488 58.02 -14.06 50.69
N ARG A 489 57.30 -13.75 51.78
CA ARG A 489 55.98 -13.09 51.73
C ARG A 489 56.05 -11.71 51.08
N ASN A 490 57.02 -10.88 51.47
CA ASN A 490 57.15 -9.53 50.92
C ASN A 490 57.52 -9.56 49.43
N ASN A 491 58.36 -10.50 48.98
CA ASN A 491 58.63 -10.71 47.56
C ASN A 491 57.38 -11.16 46.78
N ALA A 492 56.61 -12.10 47.32
CA ALA A 492 55.36 -12.54 46.71
C ALA A 492 54.34 -11.38 46.61
N LYS A 493 54.26 -10.52 47.64
CA LYS A 493 53.42 -9.31 47.62
C LYS A 493 53.91 -8.25 46.62
N ASN A 494 55.22 -8.06 46.48
CA ASN A 494 55.80 -7.16 45.47
C ASN A 494 55.52 -7.65 44.04
N LEU A 495 55.65 -8.95 43.78
CA LEU A 495 55.31 -9.54 42.48
C LEU A 495 53.83 -9.31 42.14
N LEU A 496 52.96 -9.51 43.13
CA LEU A 496 51.52 -9.23 42.99
C LEU A 496 51.24 -7.75 42.69
N HIS A 497 51.97 -6.83 43.31
CA HIS A 497 51.86 -5.40 43.06
C HIS A 497 52.26 -5.03 41.62
N LEU A 498 53.38 -5.56 41.12
CA LEU A 498 53.85 -5.32 39.75
C LEU A 498 52.86 -5.86 38.70
N ILE A 499 52.32 -7.06 38.93
CA ILE A 499 51.28 -7.65 38.07
C ILE A 499 50.03 -6.75 38.07
N ASN A 500 49.61 -6.26 39.24
CA ASN A 500 48.45 -5.37 39.33
C ASN A 500 48.71 -4.02 38.62
N GLN A 501 49.91 -3.44 38.71
CA GLN A 501 50.28 -2.22 37.99
C GLN A 501 50.24 -2.41 36.48
N LEU A 502 50.83 -3.50 35.96
CA LEU A 502 50.78 -3.85 34.54
C LEU A 502 49.33 -3.99 34.04
N MET A 503 48.47 -4.62 34.84
CA MET A 503 47.05 -4.79 34.52
C MET A 503 46.28 -3.47 34.58
N SER A 504 46.58 -2.59 35.53
CA SER A 504 45.97 -1.26 35.62
C SER A 504 46.32 -0.38 34.42
N PHE A 505 47.56 -0.45 33.93
CA PHE A 505 48.01 0.25 32.74
C PHE A 505 47.22 -0.17 31.49
N ARG A 506 47.06 -1.48 31.26
CA ARG A 506 46.30 -1.99 30.10
C ARG A 506 44.80 -1.69 30.17
N LYS A 507 44.21 -1.68 31.36
CA LYS A 507 42.84 -1.19 31.55
C LYS A 507 42.72 0.31 31.32
N SER A 508 43.73 1.08 31.75
CA SER A 508 43.72 2.53 31.61
C SER A 508 43.77 3.01 30.15
N GLU A 509 44.38 2.28 29.21
CA GLU A 509 44.33 2.69 27.78
C GLU A 509 42.90 2.79 27.22
N ALA A 510 41.93 2.05 27.77
CA ALA A 510 40.52 2.12 27.38
C ALA A 510 39.74 3.23 28.12
N ASP A 511 39.96 3.39 29.43
CA ASP A 511 39.25 4.38 30.28
C ASP A 511 39.82 5.80 30.19
N VAL A 512 41.10 5.95 29.81
CA VAL A 512 41.78 7.25 29.69
C VAL A 512 41.11 8.14 28.65
N LEU A 513 40.40 7.59 27.68
CA LEU A 513 39.77 8.35 26.59
C LEU A 513 38.50 9.12 27.00
N LYS A 514 37.87 8.80 28.12
CA LYS A 514 36.59 9.44 28.52
C LYS A 514 36.86 10.59 29.49
N MET A 515 36.54 11.82 29.10
CA MET A 515 36.77 13.03 29.90
C MET A 515 35.51 13.41 30.68
N GLU A 516 35.65 13.75 31.97
CA GLU A 516 34.59 14.37 32.75
C GLU A 516 35.02 15.76 33.20
N VAL A 517 34.73 16.75 32.36
CA VAL A 517 35.21 18.12 32.52
C VAL A 517 34.22 18.92 33.36
N ARG A 518 34.75 19.67 34.34
CA ARG A 518 33.99 20.54 35.26
C ARG A 518 34.70 21.86 35.45
N LEU A 519 33.93 22.94 35.61
CA LEU A 519 34.47 24.23 36.02
C LEU A 519 35.00 24.10 37.46
N THR A 520 36.29 24.32 37.65
CA THR A 520 36.97 24.11 38.94
C THR A 520 37.76 25.35 39.31
N ASP A 521 37.72 25.75 40.59
CA ASP A 521 38.69 26.69 41.16
C ASP A 521 40.06 25.99 41.29
N LEU A 522 40.98 26.41 40.44
CA LEU A 522 42.30 25.81 40.29
C LEU A 522 43.23 26.16 41.46
N VAL A 523 43.02 27.32 42.10
CA VAL A 523 43.85 27.75 43.24
C VAL A 523 43.57 26.85 44.43
N SER A 524 42.30 26.70 44.82
CA SER A 524 41.92 25.79 45.91
C SER A 524 42.26 24.32 45.60
N PHE A 525 42.08 23.91 44.35
CA PHE A 525 42.41 22.55 43.91
C PHE A 525 43.91 22.23 44.02
N SER A 526 44.79 23.08 43.50
CA SER A 526 46.23 22.87 43.55
C SER A 526 46.78 22.95 44.97
N LYS A 527 46.27 23.90 45.77
CA LYS A 527 46.62 24.02 47.19
C LYS A 527 46.26 22.76 47.98
N GLY A 528 45.08 22.17 47.73
CA GLY A 528 44.65 20.92 48.35
C GLY A 528 45.43 19.67 47.91
N ILE A 529 46.16 19.74 46.80
CA ILE A 529 47.09 18.68 46.38
C ILE A 529 48.43 18.87 47.11
N CYS A 530 48.96 20.10 47.18
CA CYS A 530 50.20 20.40 47.91
C CYS A 530 50.11 20.01 49.39
N SER A 531 48.98 20.28 50.05
CA SER A 531 48.80 19.95 51.47
C SER A 531 48.91 18.45 51.78
N ARG A 532 48.75 17.56 50.78
CA ARG A 532 48.95 16.11 50.94
C ARG A 532 50.41 15.72 51.06
N PHE A 533 51.32 16.56 50.57
CA PHE A 533 52.76 16.33 50.60
C PHE A 533 53.47 17.11 51.72
N GLU A 534 52.76 17.99 52.45
CA GLU A 534 53.30 18.71 53.61
C GLU A 534 53.93 17.77 54.67
N PRO A 535 53.31 16.62 55.06
CA PRO A 535 53.93 15.73 56.04
C PRO A 535 55.24 15.10 55.55
N GLU A 536 55.33 14.78 54.25
CA GLU A 536 56.55 14.24 53.65
C GLU A 536 57.64 15.31 53.56
N ALA A 537 57.25 16.54 53.20
CA ALA A 537 58.11 17.73 53.17
C ALA A 537 58.71 18.04 54.55
N GLU A 538 57.88 18.06 55.61
CA GLU A 538 58.34 18.25 56.99
C GLU A 538 59.29 17.14 57.44
N SER A 539 58.97 15.87 57.13
CA SER A 539 59.81 14.73 57.54
C SER A 539 61.19 14.71 56.91
N ARG A 540 61.36 15.39 55.76
CA ARG A 540 62.59 15.43 54.96
C ARG A 540 63.21 16.84 54.87
N SER A 541 62.70 17.78 55.66
CA SER A 541 63.13 19.20 55.65
C SER A 541 63.08 19.86 54.26
N ILE A 542 62.17 19.45 53.38
CA ILE A 542 62.01 20.05 52.05
C ILE A 542 61.03 21.21 52.14
N SER A 543 61.41 22.40 51.68
CA SER A 543 60.52 23.57 51.61
C SER A 543 59.60 23.47 50.40
N LEU A 544 58.32 23.14 50.63
CA LEU A 544 57.27 23.14 49.60
C LEU A 544 56.55 24.49 49.57
N GLN A 545 56.62 25.21 48.45
CA GLN A 545 55.94 26.50 48.26
C GLN A 545 54.91 26.43 47.13
N PHE A 546 53.77 27.09 47.34
CA PHE A 546 52.70 27.23 46.35
C PHE A 546 52.40 28.71 46.08
N ASP A 547 52.64 29.13 44.84
CA ASP A 547 52.42 30.50 44.37
C ASP A 547 51.31 30.56 43.31
N CYS A 548 50.56 31.66 43.29
CA CYS A 548 49.51 31.90 42.29
C CYS A 548 49.46 33.38 41.90
N GLU A 549 49.24 33.65 40.61
CA GLU A 549 49.20 35.02 40.06
C GLU A 549 47.93 35.78 40.51
N LYS A 550 46.80 35.08 40.61
CA LYS A 550 45.50 35.63 41.03
C LYS A 550 44.90 34.78 42.15
N PRO A 551 44.15 35.40 43.09
CA PRO A 551 43.59 34.68 44.24
C PRO A 551 42.50 33.67 43.86
N GLU A 552 41.87 33.83 42.69
CA GLU A 552 40.81 32.94 42.21
C GLU A 552 40.96 32.76 40.69
N MET A 553 41.16 31.51 40.26
CA MET A 553 41.32 31.16 38.84
C MET A 553 40.44 29.96 38.52
N HIS A 554 39.55 30.14 37.54
CA HIS A 554 38.60 29.10 37.14
C HIS A 554 39.01 28.49 35.80
N GLY A 555 39.02 27.16 35.73
CA GLY A 555 39.29 26.43 34.49
C GLY A 555 38.43 25.18 34.35
N TYR A 556 38.19 24.78 33.11
CA TYR A 556 37.50 23.53 32.78
C TYR A 556 38.51 22.39 32.81
N ILE A 557 38.45 21.55 33.85
CA ILE A 557 39.34 20.39 34.00
C ILE A 557 38.59 19.14 34.43
N ASP A 558 39.16 17.98 34.11
CA ASP A 558 38.84 16.72 34.77
C ASP A 558 39.68 16.61 36.05
N ARG A 559 39.04 16.82 37.20
CA ARG A 559 39.73 16.88 38.50
C ARG A 559 40.51 15.60 38.80
N ASP A 560 39.97 14.43 38.46
CA ASP A 560 40.61 13.14 38.76
C ASP A 560 41.88 12.93 37.93
N LYS A 561 41.81 13.24 36.63
CA LYS A 561 42.97 13.14 35.73
C LYS A 561 44.03 14.17 36.07
N MET A 562 43.63 15.42 36.34
CA MET A 562 44.58 16.47 36.70
C MET A 562 45.23 16.21 38.07
N THR A 563 44.49 15.62 39.03
CA THR A 563 45.05 15.18 40.32
C THR A 563 46.16 14.14 40.09
N LYS A 564 45.93 13.17 39.21
CA LYS A 564 46.94 12.15 38.89
C LYS A 564 48.19 12.75 38.25
N VAL A 565 48.04 13.76 37.39
CA VAL A 565 49.17 14.47 36.78
C VAL A 565 49.99 15.17 37.88
N LEU A 566 49.36 16.02 38.68
CA LEU A 566 50.06 16.81 39.70
C LEU A 566 50.67 15.94 40.81
N VAL A 567 49.96 14.91 41.29
CA VAL A 567 50.49 13.96 42.29
C VAL A 567 51.70 13.20 41.75
N ASN A 568 51.70 12.82 40.47
CA ASN A 568 52.83 12.10 39.88
C ASN A 568 54.06 13.01 39.72
N LEU A 569 53.86 14.25 39.26
CA LEU A 569 54.94 15.23 39.18
C LEU A 569 55.50 15.58 40.55
N LEU A 570 54.66 15.87 41.53
CA LEU A 570 55.09 16.14 42.91
C LEU A 570 55.79 14.92 43.53
N SER A 571 55.24 13.71 43.37
CA SER A 571 55.89 12.49 43.88
C SER A 571 57.27 12.27 43.24
N ASN A 572 57.43 12.56 41.94
CA ASN A 572 58.74 12.53 41.30
C ASN A 572 59.66 13.63 41.84
N ALA A 573 59.18 14.86 42.00
CA ALA A 573 59.94 15.94 42.60
C ALA A 573 60.46 15.53 43.98
N PHE A 574 59.59 15.07 44.89
CA PHE A 574 60.01 14.56 46.21
C PHE A 574 61.03 13.42 46.10
N LYS A 575 60.85 12.48 45.17
CA LYS A 575 61.75 11.33 45.02
C LYS A 575 63.18 11.71 44.62
N PHE A 576 63.34 12.71 43.76
CA PHE A 576 64.64 13.09 43.18
C PHE A 576 65.26 14.32 43.84
N THR A 577 64.51 15.04 44.65
CA THR A 577 64.97 16.18 45.43
C THR A 577 65.68 15.71 46.72
N PRO A 578 66.91 16.18 46.98
CA PRO A 578 67.62 15.92 48.23
C PRO A 578 66.89 16.53 49.44
N ASP A 579 67.18 16.03 50.64
CA ASP A 579 66.67 16.61 51.88
C ASP A 579 67.27 18.03 52.07
N ASP A 580 66.60 18.92 52.83
CA ASP A 580 66.98 20.34 53.02
C ASP A 580 66.93 21.24 51.76
N SER A 581 66.07 20.91 50.80
CA SER A 581 65.97 21.67 49.53
C SER A 581 64.53 22.09 49.19
N CYS A 582 64.25 22.62 48.00
CA CYS A 582 62.98 23.31 47.72
C CYS A 582 62.21 22.70 46.54
N ILE A 583 60.88 22.66 46.67
CA ILE A 583 59.94 22.31 45.60
C ILE A 583 58.92 23.45 45.48
N PHE A 584 58.67 23.92 44.26
CA PHE A 584 57.74 25.00 43.98
C PHE A 584 56.63 24.52 43.04
N LEU A 585 55.39 24.88 43.36
CA LEU A 585 54.25 24.77 42.46
C LEU A 585 53.69 26.17 42.21
N GLU A 586 53.73 26.63 40.96
CA GLU A 586 53.23 27.94 40.54
C GLU A 586 52.04 27.77 39.59
N LEU A 587 50.99 28.59 39.76
CA LEU A 587 49.83 28.67 38.89
C LEU A 587 49.70 30.09 38.30
N SER A 588 49.69 30.19 36.96
CA SER A 588 49.62 31.45 36.20
C SER A 588 48.56 31.39 35.09
N GLU A 589 48.10 32.57 34.66
CA GLU A 589 47.07 32.72 33.63
C GLU A 589 47.54 33.65 32.50
N GLU A 590 47.75 33.10 31.30
CA GLU A 590 48.05 33.84 30.07
C GLU A 590 46.77 34.01 29.21
N ASP A 591 46.78 34.91 28.22
CA ASP A 591 45.56 35.35 27.49
C ASP A 591 44.67 34.20 26.96
N ASP A 592 45.26 33.07 26.55
CA ASP A 592 44.53 31.90 26.00
C ASP A 592 44.72 30.59 26.81
N HIS A 593 45.61 30.57 27.82
CA HIS A 593 46.02 29.35 28.50
C HIS A 593 46.20 29.51 30.01
N LEU A 594 45.89 28.46 30.76
CA LEU A 594 46.19 28.28 32.18
C LEU A 594 47.43 27.40 32.32
N GLN A 595 48.32 27.74 33.24
CA GLN A 595 49.63 27.11 33.33
C GLN A 595 50.00 26.70 34.76
N TRP A 596 50.32 25.41 34.96
CA TRP A 596 51.02 24.92 36.15
C TRP A 596 52.50 24.76 35.86
N ARG A 597 53.34 25.26 36.75
CA ARG A 597 54.78 25.06 36.74
C ARG A 597 55.20 24.33 38.02
N VAL A 598 55.81 23.16 37.88
CA VAL A 598 56.39 22.38 38.98
C VAL A 598 57.90 22.44 38.86
N MET A 599 58.56 23.02 39.87
CA MET A 599 60.02 23.12 39.92
C MET A 599 60.56 22.36 41.11
N ASP A 600 61.66 21.65 40.91
CA ASP A 600 62.40 20.99 41.97
C ASP A 600 63.88 21.33 41.89
N SER A 601 64.58 21.28 43.03
CA SER A 601 66.03 21.46 43.13
C SER A 601 66.81 20.14 43.07
N GLY A 602 66.32 19.17 42.30
CA GLY A 602 66.96 17.88 42.07
C GLY A 602 68.13 17.95 41.08
N PRO A 603 68.64 16.80 40.59
CA PRO A 603 69.81 16.75 39.67
C PRO A 603 69.54 17.33 38.26
N GLY A 604 68.33 17.82 38.01
CA GLY A 604 67.91 18.32 36.70
C GLY A 604 67.76 17.23 35.65
N ILE A 605 67.29 17.62 34.46
CA ILE A 605 67.08 16.73 33.33
C ILE A 605 67.91 17.23 32.14
N PRO A 606 68.79 16.39 31.55
CA PRO A 606 69.59 16.77 30.40
C PRO A 606 68.72 17.29 29.24
N PRO A 607 69.11 18.38 28.54
CA PRO A 607 68.32 18.97 27.45
C PRO A 607 67.94 17.95 26.37
N ASP A 608 68.86 17.06 26.03
CA ASP A 608 68.68 16.00 25.02
C ASP A 608 67.61 14.97 25.42
N LEU A 609 67.35 14.84 26.73
CA LEU A 609 66.42 13.85 27.28
C LEU A 609 65.04 14.43 27.61
N SER A 610 64.88 15.76 27.59
CA SER A 610 63.66 16.49 27.99
C SER A 610 62.38 16.03 27.28
N SER A 611 62.47 15.58 26.03
CA SER A 611 61.34 15.02 25.27
C SER A 611 61.17 13.50 25.45
N THR A 612 62.27 12.77 25.68
CA THR A 612 62.29 11.30 25.78
C THR A 612 61.86 10.76 27.15
N ILE A 613 61.95 11.56 28.22
CA ILE A 613 61.44 11.17 29.56
C ILE A 613 59.93 10.87 29.56
N PHE A 614 59.19 11.39 28.58
CA PHE A 614 57.77 11.10 28.41
C PHE A 614 57.52 9.83 27.58
N ASN A 615 58.57 9.13 27.13
CA ASN A 615 58.44 7.84 26.46
C ASN A 615 58.19 6.71 27.46
N ARG A 616 57.43 5.70 27.02
CA ARG A 616 57.06 4.55 27.84
C ARG A 616 58.31 3.73 28.20
N TYR A 617 58.40 3.32 29.47
CA TYR A 617 59.49 2.51 30.01
C TYR A 617 60.86 3.17 29.97
N PHE A 618 60.91 4.47 29.72
CA PHE A 618 62.15 5.21 29.77
C PHE A 618 62.51 5.51 31.24
N THR A 619 63.69 5.08 31.66
CA THR A 619 64.29 5.41 32.95
C THR A 619 65.69 5.95 32.71
N ILE A 620 66.11 6.95 33.48
CA ILE A 620 67.47 7.50 33.38
C ILE A 620 68.41 6.49 34.07
N PRO A 621 69.41 5.92 33.39
CA PRO A 621 70.36 5.01 34.02
C PRO A 621 71.16 5.77 35.08
N ALA A 622 71.09 5.32 36.34
CA ALA A 622 71.83 5.95 37.42
C ALA A 622 73.32 5.58 37.32
N GLY A 623 74.18 6.60 37.23
CA GLY A 623 75.63 6.41 37.15
C GLY A 623 76.34 6.08 38.46
N ASN A 624 75.65 5.79 39.57
CA ASN A 624 76.25 5.40 40.86
C ASN A 624 75.33 4.46 41.67
N GLU A 625 75.91 3.49 42.38
CA GLU A 625 75.24 2.32 42.99
C GLU A 625 74.21 2.65 44.09
N GLU A 626 74.25 3.84 44.71
CA GLU A 626 73.28 4.25 45.75
C GLU A 626 71.89 4.63 45.22
N ASN A 627 71.75 4.90 43.92
CA ASN A 627 70.47 5.33 43.32
C ASN A 627 69.62 4.17 42.73
N SER A 628 70.09 2.92 42.84
CA SER A 628 69.40 1.73 42.31
C SER A 628 68.03 1.47 42.98
N ILE A 629 67.87 1.88 44.24
CA ILE A 629 66.62 1.76 45.02
C ILE A 629 65.55 2.78 44.56
N ARG A 630 65.93 3.84 43.84
CA ARG A 630 65.03 4.93 43.42
C ARG A 630 64.57 4.82 41.96
N SER A 631 64.72 3.68 41.28
CA SER A 631 64.20 3.50 39.92
C SER A 631 62.69 3.21 39.90
N GLY A 632 61.91 4.02 39.18
CA GLY A 632 60.46 3.81 38.98
C GLY A 632 60.18 3.01 37.71
N SER A 633 58.92 2.63 37.47
CA SER A 633 58.52 1.81 36.31
C SER A 633 58.66 2.48 34.93
N GLY A 634 59.00 3.77 34.86
CA GLY A 634 59.10 4.53 33.61
C GLY A 634 57.76 4.78 32.90
N ILE A 635 56.63 4.61 33.61
CA ILE A 635 55.27 4.76 33.04
C ILE A 635 54.61 6.08 33.44
N GLY A 636 55.00 6.67 34.58
CA GLY A 636 54.31 7.81 35.19
C GLY A 636 54.25 9.07 34.32
N LEU A 637 55.39 9.54 33.80
CA LEU A 637 55.47 10.74 32.96
C LEU A 637 54.75 10.57 31.62
N ALA A 638 54.85 9.39 31.00
CA ALA A 638 54.12 9.07 29.77
C ALA A 638 52.59 9.17 29.95
N LEU A 639 52.09 8.79 31.13
CA LEU A 639 50.68 8.93 31.48
C LEU A 639 50.30 10.40 31.72
N CYS A 640 51.18 11.16 32.39
CA CYS A 640 50.96 12.60 32.61
C CYS A 640 50.81 13.36 31.30
N ARG A 641 51.68 13.06 30.32
CA ARG A 641 51.59 13.63 28.97
C ARG A 641 50.26 13.32 28.31
N LYS A 642 49.83 12.06 28.32
CA LYS A 642 48.56 11.66 27.71
C LYS A 642 47.35 12.29 28.39
N MET A 643 47.35 12.41 29.71
CA MET A 643 46.27 13.07 30.47
C MET A 643 46.23 14.58 30.20
N THR A 644 47.39 15.22 30.02
CA THR A 644 47.48 16.64 29.68
C THR A 644 47.01 16.90 28.24
N GLU A 645 47.39 16.04 27.29
CA GLU A 645 46.95 16.10 25.89
C GLU A 645 45.42 15.94 25.76
N LEU A 646 44.78 15.14 26.63
CA LEU A 646 43.31 15.03 26.68
C LEU A 646 42.60 16.30 27.19
N HIS A 647 43.30 17.13 27.97
CA HIS A 647 42.82 18.48 28.31
C HIS A 647 43.13 19.49 27.19
N HIS A 648 43.49 19.01 25.99
CA HIS A 648 43.99 19.83 24.88
C HIS A 648 45.20 20.69 25.26
N GLY A 649 45.91 20.24 26.27
CA GLY A 649 47.08 20.89 26.83
C GLY A 649 48.39 20.27 26.38
N ARG A 650 49.49 20.86 26.84
CA ARG A 650 50.84 20.37 26.60
C ARG A 650 51.62 20.33 27.90
N ILE A 651 52.30 19.21 28.15
CA ILE A 651 53.34 19.13 29.18
C ILE A 651 54.72 19.21 28.52
N THR A 652 55.61 20.04 29.05
CA THR A 652 57.00 20.16 28.61
C THR A 652 57.93 20.16 29.80
N CYS A 653 59.13 19.61 29.63
CA CYS A 653 60.21 19.80 30.58
C CYS A 653 61.14 20.90 30.04
N VAL A 654 61.35 21.93 30.84
CA VAL A 654 62.29 23.01 30.53
C VAL A 654 63.60 22.73 31.29
N PRO A 655 64.75 22.74 30.61
CA PRO A 655 66.03 22.57 31.30
C PRO A 655 66.30 23.79 32.19
N ASN A 656 66.61 23.53 33.46
CA ASN A 656 67.00 24.54 34.44
C ASN A 656 68.35 24.13 35.04
N ASP A 657 69.27 25.08 35.21
CA ASP A 657 70.64 24.82 35.68
C ASP A 657 70.68 24.36 37.15
N TYR A 658 69.58 24.53 37.90
CA TYR A 658 69.49 24.24 39.33
C TYR A 658 68.44 23.16 39.67
N GLY A 659 67.89 22.46 38.68
CA GLY A 659 66.97 21.34 38.89
C GLY A 659 66.05 21.06 37.70
N ALA A 660 64.87 20.48 37.93
CA ALA A 660 63.92 20.16 36.85
C ALA A 660 62.68 21.04 36.91
N GLU A 661 62.25 21.54 35.74
CA GLU A 661 61.02 22.31 35.58
C GLU A 661 60.06 21.57 34.65
N PHE A 662 58.86 21.29 35.15
CA PHE A 662 57.76 20.72 34.39
C PHE A 662 56.66 21.76 34.22
N LEU A 663 56.31 22.03 32.97
CA LEU A 663 55.31 23.02 32.59
C LEU A 663 54.10 22.32 31.97
N ILE A 664 52.92 22.54 32.55
CA ILE A 664 51.63 22.06 32.04
C ILE A 664 50.84 23.27 31.60
N ARG A 665 50.46 23.32 30.32
CA ARG A 665 49.59 24.37 29.75
C ARG A 665 48.29 23.76 29.28
N ILE A 666 47.15 24.32 29.66
CA ILE A 666 45.82 23.93 29.16
C ILE A 666 45.07 25.18 28.64
N PRO A 667 44.15 25.06 27.66
CA PRO A 667 43.36 26.21 27.22
C PRO A 667 42.29 26.61 28.25
N LYS A 668 41.97 27.90 28.34
CA LYS A 668 41.06 28.45 29.36
C LYS A 668 39.56 28.21 29.09
N GLY A 669 39.17 28.21 27.82
CA GLY A 669 37.77 28.09 27.39
C GLY A 669 37.19 26.68 27.49
N LYS A 670 35.91 26.50 27.17
CA LYS A 670 35.25 25.18 27.10
C LYS A 670 35.08 24.64 25.68
N ASP A 671 35.26 25.49 24.67
CA ASP A 671 34.90 25.20 23.27
C ASP A 671 35.79 24.15 22.60
N HIS A 672 36.93 23.82 23.23
CA HIS A 672 37.82 22.76 22.77
C HIS A 672 37.42 21.38 23.27
N PHE A 673 36.45 21.28 24.20
CA PHE A 673 35.90 20.01 24.67
C PHE A 673 34.60 19.67 23.93
N ASP A 674 34.35 18.38 23.72
CA ASP A 674 33.10 17.92 23.15
C ASP A 674 31.92 18.19 24.12
N PRO A 675 30.73 18.59 23.62
CA PRO A 675 29.58 18.93 24.48
C PRO A 675 29.12 17.82 25.43
N GLY A 676 29.44 16.56 25.12
CA GLY A 676 29.11 15.39 25.94
C GLY A 676 30.03 15.15 27.13
N ASP A 677 31.21 15.77 27.16
CA ASP A 677 32.21 15.60 28.24
C ASP A 677 32.08 16.68 29.33
N ILE A 678 31.30 17.74 29.07
CA ILE A 678 31.09 18.87 29.99
C ILE A 678 29.89 18.54 30.90
N SER A 679 30.16 18.33 32.19
CA SER A 679 29.09 18.08 33.17
C SER A 679 28.58 19.39 33.77
N SER A 680 27.27 19.63 33.65
CA SER A 680 26.57 20.80 34.17
C SER A 680 26.23 20.65 35.65
N GLY A 681 27.24 20.71 36.51
CA GLY A 681 27.08 20.87 37.96
C GLY A 681 27.59 22.25 38.37
N HIS A 682 26.67 23.17 38.64
CA HIS A 682 26.93 24.38 39.41
C HIS A 682 26.61 24.05 40.86
N ASP A 683 27.60 23.97 41.74
CA ASP A 683 27.37 24.00 43.18
C ASP A 683 28.30 25.02 43.83
N LEU A 684 27.73 26.18 44.13
CA LEU A 684 28.07 26.96 45.32
C LEU A 684 27.51 26.21 46.53
N GLU A 685 28.16 25.14 46.97
CA GLU A 685 27.97 24.61 48.31
C GLU A 685 29.30 24.48 49.03
N LYS A 686 29.33 25.08 50.23
CA LYS A 686 30.45 25.13 51.15
C LYS A 686 30.84 23.71 51.58
N ASP A 687 32.10 23.35 51.39
CA ASP A 687 32.73 22.29 52.19
C ASP A 687 33.93 22.86 52.95
N ASN A 688 33.59 23.49 54.09
CA ASN A 688 34.43 23.46 55.27
C ASN A 688 34.30 22.06 55.89
N ALA A 689 35.21 21.15 55.57
CA ALA A 689 35.60 20.05 56.44
C ALA A 689 36.89 19.40 55.92
N PHE A 690 38.01 19.99 56.33
CA PHE A 690 39.22 19.22 56.55
C PHE A 690 38.89 18.04 57.47
N ASP A 691 38.93 16.81 56.94
CA ASP A 691 39.09 15.62 57.78
C ASP A 691 40.54 15.17 57.66
N SER A 692 41.39 15.89 58.40
CA SER A 692 42.72 15.47 58.81
C SER A 692 42.58 14.44 59.92
N GLY A 693 42.94 13.19 59.63
CA GLY A 693 43.07 12.15 60.64
C GLY A 693 43.93 10.98 60.16
N PRO A 694 45.12 10.74 60.75
CA PRO A 694 45.91 9.57 60.45
C PRO A 694 45.26 8.36 61.15
N ILE A 695 44.85 7.35 60.39
CA ILE A 695 44.38 6.10 60.99
C ILE A 695 45.61 5.28 61.40
N VAL A 696 46.01 5.49 62.65
CA VAL A 696 46.80 4.55 63.45
C VAL A 696 46.01 3.25 63.59
N PRO A 697 46.61 2.05 63.44
CA PRO A 697 45.91 0.81 63.74
C PRO A 697 45.71 0.70 65.26
N LYS A 698 44.46 0.82 65.72
CA LYS A 698 44.08 0.46 67.09
C LYS A 698 44.07 -1.06 67.21
N ASN A 699 45.03 -1.59 67.97
CA ASN A 699 44.95 -2.87 68.64
C ASN A 699 43.60 -3.00 69.35
N ASN A 700 42.79 -3.98 68.96
CA ASN A 700 41.72 -4.50 69.80
C ASN A 700 41.99 -5.98 70.06
N THR A 701 42.57 -6.21 71.23
CA THR A 701 42.23 -7.25 72.21
C THR A 701 41.51 -8.48 71.64
N LEU A 702 42.28 -9.56 71.49
CA LEU A 702 41.79 -10.93 71.36
C LEU A 702 40.92 -11.28 72.57
N VAL A 703 39.61 -11.36 72.36
CA VAL A 703 38.73 -12.18 73.20
C VAL A 703 38.84 -13.60 72.66
N SER A 704 39.64 -14.41 73.35
CA SER A 704 39.70 -15.85 73.14
C SER A 704 38.41 -16.49 73.65
N THR A 705 37.47 -16.78 72.76
CA THR A 705 36.46 -17.82 73.00
C THR A 705 36.90 -19.08 72.27
N SER A 706 37.42 -20.03 73.04
CA SER A 706 37.62 -21.43 72.67
C SER A 706 36.33 -22.02 72.11
N ILE A 707 36.33 -22.42 70.84
CA ILE A 707 35.22 -23.15 70.22
C ILE A 707 35.40 -24.63 70.55
N GLU A 708 34.57 -25.15 71.45
CA GLU A 708 34.38 -26.58 71.64
C GLU A 708 33.79 -27.22 70.37
N HIS A 709 34.42 -28.29 69.89
CA HIS A 709 33.96 -29.09 68.76
C HIS A 709 32.66 -29.83 69.09
N LYS A 710 31.54 -29.37 68.52
CA LYS A 710 30.38 -30.21 68.21
C LYS A 710 30.08 -30.07 66.71
N THR A 711 30.20 -31.17 65.98
CA THR A 711 29.83 -31.30 64.58
C THR A 711 28.40 -30.81 64.38
N ARG A 712 28.25 -29.66 63.69
CA ARG A 712 26.93 -29.13 63.37
C ARG A 712 26.31 -29.94 62.23
N SER A 713 24.98 -30.01 62.18
CA SER A 713 24.24 -30.75 61.14
C SER A 713 24.14 -30.00 59.81
N GLU A 714 24.70 -28.80 59.69
CA GLU A 714 24.60 -27.97 58.49
C GLU A 714 25.52 -28.48 57.37
N THR A 715 25.06 -28.33 56.12
CA THR A 715 25.70 -28.84 54.92
C THR A 715 26.19 -27.73 53.99
N ILE A 716 27.46 -27.79 53.57
CA ILE A 716 28.07 -26.84 52.65
C ILE A 716 28.49 -27.56 51.36
N LEU A 717 28.28 -26.92 50.21
CA LEU A 717 28.78 -27.37 48.91
C LEU A 717 29.90 -26.45 48.42
N VAL A 718 31.07 -26.99 48.12
CA VAL A 718 32.21 -26.27 47.52
C VAL A 718 32.36 -26.68 46.06
N VAL A 719 32.42 -25.70 45.16
CA VAL A 719 32.55 -25.88 43.71
C VAL A 719 33.79 -25.13 43.22
N GLU A 720 34.81 -25.87 42.80
CA GLU A 720 36.12 -25.34 42.41
C GLU A 720 36.79 -26.30 41.41
N ASP A 721 37.34 -25.78 40.32
CA ASP A 721 37.92 -26.59 39.23
C ASP A 721 39.40 -26.91 39.47
N ASN A 722 40.12 -26.05 40.20
CA ASN A 722 41.46 -26.34 40.66
C ASN A 722 41.44 -27.36 41.82
N ARG A 723 41.95 -28.56 41.55
CA ARG A 723 41.97 -29.67 42.52
C ARG A 723 42.71 -29.35 43.82
N GLU A 724 43.77 -28.55 43.77
CA GLU A 724 44.55 -28.19 44.95
C GLU A 724 43.77 -27.20 45.82
N LEU A 725 43.16 -26.20 45.20
CA LEU A 725 42.32 -25.21 45.89
C LEU A 725 41.02 -25.83 46.43
N LEU A 726 40.41 -26.76 45.69
CA LEU A 726 39.23 -27.53 46.13
C LEU A 726 39.55 -28.36 47.38
N THR A 727 40.74 -28.98 47.41
CA THR A 727 41.21 -29.76 48.57
C THR A 727 41.45 -28.86 49.76
N TYR A 728 42.10 -27.71 49.55
CA TYR A 728 42.33 -26.70 50.59
C TYR A 728 41.02 -26.16 51.19
N LEU A 729 40.04 -25.80 50.35
CA LEU A 729 38.73 -25.32 50.80
C LEU A 729 37.95 -26.40 51.56
N LYS A 730 38.04 -27.66 51.12
CA LYS A 730 37.43 -28.79 51.84
C LYS A 730 38.03 -28.91 53.24
N ASP A 731 39.36 -28.91 53.35
CA ASP A 731 40.05 -29.01 54.63
C ASP A 731 39.74 -27.83 55.55
N LEU A 732 39.52 -26.64 54.99
CA LEU A 732 39.14 -25.45 55.76
C LEU A 732 37.80 -25.59 56.49
N PHE A 733 36.85 -26.38 56.00
CA PHE A 733 35.47 -26.44 56.52
C PHE A 733 35.03 -27.81 57.07
N GLN A 734 35.73 -28.89 56.77
CA GLN A 734 35.31 -30.26 57.12
C GLN A 734 35.21 -30.52 58.63
N ASP A 735 35.97 -29.79 59.45
CA ASP A 735 35.98 -29.95 60.91
C ASP A 735 34.73 -29.37 61.59
N ILE A 736 33.99 -28.51 60.89
CA ILE A 736 32.86 -27.73 61.44
C ILE A 736 31.53 -28.11 60.76
N TYR A 737 31.55 -28.38 59.44
CA TYR A 737 30.37 -28.61 58.62
C TYR A 737 30.47 -29.89 57.79
N LYS A 738 29.34 -30.40 57.33
CA LYS A 738 29.32 -31.49 56.35
C LYS A 738 29.56 -30.94 54.94
N VAL A 739 30.75 -31.21 54.38
CA VAL A 739 31.18 -30.65 53.09
C VAL A 739 30.94 -31.61 51.93
N TYR A 740 30.26 -31.13 50.89
CA TYR A 740 30.19 -31.74 49.56
C TYR A 740 31.09 -30.96 48.60
N THR A 741 31.75 -31.65 47.67
CA THR A 741 32.66 -31.04 46.71
C THR A 741 32.22 -31.33 45.27
N ALA A 742 32.40 -30.37 44.38
CA ALA A 742 32.17 -30.50 42.94
C ALA A 742 33.31 -29.84 42.16
N SER A 743 33.64 -30.42 41.01
CA SER A 743 34.78 -29.98 40.16
C SER A 743 34.40 -28.95 39.10
N ASN A 744 33.11 -28.64 38.95
CA ASN A 744 32.59 -27.69 37.96
C ASN A 744 31.14 -27.32 38.30
N GLY A 745 30.63 -26.25 37.68
CA GLY A 745 29.27 -25.76 37.95
C GLY A 745 28.15 -26.74 37.61
N MET A 746 28.30 -27.60 36.58
CA MET A 746 27.24 -28.57 36.24
C MET A 746 27.09 -29.66 37.32
N GLU A 747 28.22 -30.18 37.81
CA GLU A 747 28.23 -31.13 38.93
C GLU A 747 27.71 -30.46 40.20
N GLY A 748 28.11 -29.21 40.46
CA GLY A 748 27.62 -28.40 41.57
C GLY A 748 26.10 -28.20 41.53
N LEU A 749 25.54 -27.89 40.36
CA LEU A 749 24.09 -27.73 40.17
C LEU A 749 23.33 -29.02 40.47
N ALA A 750 23.81 -30.15 39.95
CA ALA A 750 23.19 -31.45 40.16
C ALA A 750 23.20 -31.85 41.65
N LEU A 751 24.32 -31.61 42.34
CA LEU A 751 24.45 -31.86 43.77
C LEU A 751 23.57 -30.92 44.60
N ALA A 752 23.51 -29.64 44.26
CA ALA A 752 22.67 -28.65 44.95
C ALA A 752 21.18 -29.01 44.86
N GLN A 753 20.70 -29.49 43.70
CA GLN A 753 19.31 -29.92 43.52
C GLN A 753 18.99 -31.23 44.26
N LYS A 754 19.95 -32.15 44.35
CA LYS A 754 19.75 -33.46 44.99
C LYS A 754 19.90 -33.42 46.51
N LYS A 755 20.83 -32.60 47.02
CA LYS A 755 21.22 -32.57 48.45
C LYS A 755 20.68 -31.37 49.21
N LEU A 756 20.26 -30.30 48.53
CA LEU A 756 19.74 -29.06 49.12
C LEU A 756 20.63 -28.55 50.27
N PRO A 757 21.90 -28.19 49.99
CA PRO A 757 22.83 -27.71 51.00
C PRO A 757 22.35 -26.39 51.63
N ASP A 758 22.84 -26.11 52.83
CA ASP A 758 22.52 -24.88 53.57
C ASP A 758 23.33 -23.66 53.08
N LEU A 759 24.45 -23.88 52.37
CA LEU A 759 25.30 -22.84 51.76
C LEU A 759 26.15 -23.40 50.61
N ILE A 760 26.42 -22.59 49.58
CA ILE A 760 27.29 -22.95 48.44
C ILE A 760 28.45 -21.94 48.34
N ILE A 761 29.67 -22.43 48.16
CA ILE A 761 30.87 -21.66 47.82
C ILE A 761 31.28 -22.07 46.42
N SER A 762 31.45 -21.12 45.49
CA SER A 762 31.78 -21.43 44.09
C SER A 762 32.81 -20.47 43.53
N ASP A 763 33.78 -20.98 42.77
CA ASP A 763 34.60 -20.12 41.92
C ASP A 763 33.78 -19.54 40.76
N ILE A 764 34.14 -18.35 40.27
CA ILE A 764 33.49 -17.73 39.12
C ILE A 764 33.99 -18.38 37.83
N LEU A 765 35.31 -18.55 37.67
CA LEU A 765 35.91 -19.06 36.44
C LEU A 765 36.14 -20.56 36.60
N MET A 766 35.20 -21.35 36.07
CA MET A 766 35.29 -22.80 36.09
C MET A 766 34.88 -23.38 34.74
N ASP A 767 35.50 -24.50 34.40
CA ASP A 767 35.20 -25.24 33.18
C ASP A 767 33.75 -25.76 33.15
N LYS A 768 33.20 -25.92 31.93
CA LYS A 768 31.82 -26.38 31.63
C LYS A 768 30.67 -25.45 32.05
N MET A 769 30.65 -25.00 33.31
CA MET A 769 29.66 -24.05 33.81
C MET A 769 30.32 -23.16 34.85
N ASN A 770 30.33 -21.86 34.55
CA ASN A 770 30.91 -20.84 35.40
C ASN A 770 30.04 -20.60 36.67
N GLY A 771 30.62 -20.01 37.71
CA GLY A 771 29.94 -19.79 38.99
C GLY A 771 28.74 -18.84 38.91
N ILE A 772 28.76 -17.89 37.97
CA ILE A 772 27.66 -16.93 37.76
C ILE A 772 26.44 -17.64 37.14
N HIS A 773 26.64 -18.50 36.14
CA HIS A 773 25.58 -19.32 35.55
C HIS A 773 25.03 -20.33 36.55
N LEU A 774 25.90 -20.95 37.37
CA LEU A 774 25.47 -21.81 38.47
C LEU A 774 24.56 -21.02 39.44
N CYS A 775 24.99 -19.83 39.86
CA CYS A 775 24.23 -18.95 40.74
C CYS A 775 22.86 -18.59 40.14
N ASN A 776 22.83 -18.11 38.90
CA ASN A 776 21.59 -17.74 38.22
C ASN A 776 20.64 -18.94 38.09
N GLN A 777 21.12 -20.12 37.69
CA GLN A 777 20.26 -21.32 37.58
C GLN A 777 19.70 -21.80 38.92
N LEU A 778 20.46 -21.66 40.00
CA LEU A 778 19.99 -21.99 41.35
C LEU A 778 18.99 -20.97 41.87
N LYS A 779 19.23 -19.68 41.61
CA LYS A 779 18.35 -18.57 42.01
C LYS A 779 17.07 -18.48 41.17
N GLY A 780 17.11 -18.93 39.91
CA GLY A 780 15.96 -18.97 39.00
C GLY A 780 14.99 -20.12 39.22
N LYS A 781 15.35 -21.14 40.01
CA LYS A 781 14.45 -22.26 40.37
C LYS A 781 13.87 -22.08 41.76
N ILE A 782 12.54 -22.10 41.85
CA ILE A 782 11.79 -22.01 43.12
C ILE A 782 12.27 -23.04 44.17
N SER A 783 12.73 -24.21 43.75
CA SER A 783 13.21 -25.27 44.64
C SER A 783 14.56 -24.97 45.32
N THR A 784 15.38 -24.08 44.75
CA THR A 784 16.78 -23.83 45.16
C THR A 784 17.09 -22.35 45.42
N SER A 785 16.19 -21.44 45.07
CA SER A 785 16.39 -19.97 45.18
C SER A 785 16.70 -19.48 46.59
N HIS A 786 16.24 -20.22 47.59
CA HIS A 786 16.41 -19.92 49.01
C HIS A 786 17.76 -20.36 49.59
N ILE A 787 18.69 -20.91 48.81
CA ILE A 787 20.04 -21.33 49.26
C ILE A 787 21.03 -20.16 49.09
N PRO A 788 21.87 -19.84 50.09
CA PRO A 788 22.90 -18.81 49.97
C PRO A 788 24.08 -19.24 49.11
N ILE A 789 24.65 -18.31 48.35
CA ILE A 789 25.81 -18.56 47.47
C ILE A 789 26.90 -17.50 47.70
N ILE A 790 28.14 -17.95 47.98
CA ILE A 790 29.36 -17.12 48.03
C ILE A 790 30.19 -17.38 46.76
N LEU A 791 30.55 -16.33 46.02
CA LEU A 791 31.38 -16.42 44.82
C LEU A 791 32.85 -16.04 45.08
N LEU A 792 33.80 -16.85 44.61
CA LEU A 792 35.24 -16.55 44.66
C LEU A 792 35.69 -15.91 43.33
N THR A 793 36.48 -14.82 43.36
CA THR A 793 36.86 -14.08 42.13
C THR A 793 38.30 -13.57 42.13
N ALA A 794 39.01 -13.65 40.98
CA ALA A 794 40.33 -13.03 40.81
C ALA A 794 40.29 -11.54 40.38
N LYS A 795 39.10 -11.01 40.06
CA LYS A 795 38.89 -9.63 39.56
C LYS A 795 38.33 -8.74 40.67
N ALA A 796 39.12 -7.74 41.09
CA ALA A 796 38.70 -6.68 42.01
C ALA A 796 37.84 -5.56 41.37
N ALA A 797 37.41 -5.72 40.11
CA ALA A 797 36.68 -4.66 39.40
C ALA A 797 35.21 -4.59 39.86
N LYS A 798 34.73 -3.38 40.22
CA LYS A 798 33.33 -3.10 40.63
C LYS A 798 32.28 -3.75 39.72
N ALA A 799 32.52 -3.82 38.41
CA ALA A 799 31.60 -4.42 37.45
C ALA A 799 31.38 -5.92 37.65
N SER A 800 32.41 -6.71 37.96
CA SER A 800 32.28 -8.16 38.18
C SER A 800 31.61 -8.50 39.52
N VAL A 801 31.76 -7.60 40.50
CA VAL A 801 31.05 -7.66 41.78
C VAL A 801 29.56 -7.35 41.59
N LEU A 802 29.26 -6.28 40.85
CA LEU A 802 27.89 -5.90 40.51
C LEU A 802 27.18 -7.01 39.75
N ASP A 803 27.85 -7.64 38.79
CA ASP A 803 27.29 -8.73 37.98
C ASP A 803 27.00 -9.99 38.83
N GLY A 804 27.87 -10.33 39.78
CA GLY A 804 27.63 -11.43 40.73
C GLY A 804 26.43 -11.17 41.65
N LEU A 805 26.33 -9.95 42.20
CA LEU A 805 25.24 -9.54 43.09
C LEU A 805 23.90 -9.40 42.34
N SER A 806 23.90 -8.85 41.11
CA SER A 806 22.68 -8.75 40.28
C SER A 806 22.13 -10.10 39.86
N ASN A 807 22.98 -11.14 39.78
CA ASN A 807 22.58 -12.52 39.51
C ASN A 807 22.19 -13.30 40.78
N GLY A 808 22.07 -12.62 41.93
CA GLY A 808 21.48 -13.15 43.16
C GLY A 808 22.43 -13.87 44.10
N ALA A 809 23.75 -13.73 43.93
CA ALA A 809 24.72 -14.21 44.93
C ALA A 809 24.59 -13.43 46.24
N ASP A 810 24.74 -14.11 47.37
CA ASP A 810 24.55 -13.51 48.69
C ASP A 810 25.84 -12.82 49.19
N ASP A 811 27.01 -13.26 48.72
CA ASP A 811 28.31 -12.63 49.02
C ASP A 811 29.38 -12.96 47.96
N TYR A 812 30.50 -12.23 47.96
CA TYR A 812 31.67 -12.49 47.12
C TYR A 812 32.99 -12.27 47.87
N VAL A 813 34.03 -13.01 47.47
CA VAL A 813 35.38 -12.97 48.09
C VAL A 813 36.46 -12.95 47.00
N ILE A 814 37.45 -12.05 47.13
CA ILE A 814 38.50 -11.83 46.13
C ILE A 814 39.71 -12.75 46.41
N LYS A 815 40.23 -13.45 45.39
CA LYS A 815 41.46 -14.26 45.43
C LYS A 815 42.71 -13.39 45.16
N PRO A 816 43.80 -13.51 45.94
CA PRO A 816 43.97 -14.33 47.15
C PRO A 816 43.13 -13.80 48.33
N PHE A 817 42.48 -14.70 49.08
CA PHE A 817 41.65 -14.37 50.25
C PHE A 817 42.29 -14.82 51.55
N ASP A 818 41.93 -14.13 52.64
CA ASP A 818 42.28 -14.54 54.00
C ASP A 818 41.38 -15.71 54.45
N PRO A 819 41.95 -16.84 54.92
CA PRO A 819 41.17 -18.00 55.37
C PRO A 819 40.22 -17.72 56.54
N ASP A 820 40.62 -16.84 57.47
CA ASP A 820 39.80 -16.50 58.64
C ASP A 820 38.62 -15.61 58.25
N GLU A 821 38.83 -14.71 57.29
CA GLU A 821 37.77 -13.88 56.72
C GLU A 821 36.68 -14.74 56.07
N LEU A 822 37.06 -15.72 55.25
CA LEU A 822 36.13 -16.61 54.57
C LEU A 822 35.31 -17.45 55.57
N ARG A 823 35.94 -17.95 56.65
CA ARG A 823 35.26 -18.71 57.71
C ARG A 823 34.19 -17.88 58.43
N MET A 824 34.52 -16.63 58.76
CA MET A 824 33.60 -15.72 59.45
C MET A 824 32.37 -15.40 58.59
N ARG A 825 32.56 -15.14 57.28
CA ARG A 825 31.47 -14.87 56.34
C ARG A 825 30.47 -16.04 56.25
N VAL A 826 30.98 -17.26 56.11
CA VAL A 826 30.17 -18.49 56.07
C VAL A 826 29.33 -18.65 57.34
N ASN A 827 29.94 -18.49 58.52
CA ASN A 827 29.24 -18.65 59.80
C ASN A 827 28.15 -17.57 60.00
N ASN A 828 28.44 -16.31 59.67
CA ASN A 828 27.48 -15.21 59.80
C ASN A 828 26.25 -15.43 58.92
N MET A 829 26.43 -15.88 57.68
CA MET A 829 25.33 -16.08 56.74
C MET A 829 24.39 -17.22 57.16
N LEU A 830 24.94 -18.32 57.66
CA LEU A 830 24.14 -19.43 58.21
C LEU A 830 23.34 -19.01 59.46
N ASN A 831 23.96 -18.24 60.38
CA ASN A 831 23.29 -17.74 61.58
C ASN A 831 22.19 -16.72 61.26
N HIS A 832 22.40 -15.84 60.28
CA HIS A 832 21.43 -14.84 59.86
C HIS A 832 20.14 -15.48 59.33
N ARG A 833 20.26 -16.51 58.48
CA ARG A 833 19.10 -17.29 57.98
C ARG A 833 18.30 -17.94 59.10
N LYS A 834 18.96 -18.44 60.14
CA LYS A 834 18.31 -19.06 61.30
C LYS A 834 17.46 -18.06 62.09
N SER A 835 17.96 -16.84 62.26
CA SER A 835 17.26 -15.74 62.95
C SER A 835 16.02 -15.24 62.18
N LEU A 836 16.13 -15.09 60.84
CA LEU A 836 15.00 -14.70 59.97
C LEU A 836 13.84 -15.70 60.05
N ARG A 837 14.13 -17.00 60.01
CA ARG A 837 13.11 -18.06 60.15
C ARG A 837 12.37 -17.98 61.49
N GLN A 838 13.05 -17.60 62.58
CA GLN A 838 12.44 -17.48 63.91
C GLN A 838 11.58 -16.21 64.06
N ARG A 839 11.92 -15.12 63.35
CA ARG A 839 11.16 -13.85 63.38
C ARG A 839 9.87 -13.89 62.57
N MET A 840 9.84 -14.53 61.40
CA MET A 840 8.63 -14.60 60.55
C MET A 840 7.45 -15.33 61.20
N VAL A 841 7.70 -16.22 62.17
CA VAL A 841 6.64 -16.96 62.89
C VAL A 841 5.91 -16.07 63.91
N LYS A 842 6.53 -14.98 64.38
CA LYS A 842 5.99 -14.13 65.46
C LYS A 842 5.22 -12.89 64.98
N THR A 843 5.32 -12.51 63.71
CA THR A 843 4.74 -11.25 63.22
C THR A 843 3.92 -11.49 61.95
N PHE A 844 2.62 -11.73 62.10
CA PHE A 844 1.65 -11.61 60.99
C PHE A 844 0.64 -10.50 61.32
N ASN A 845 1.16 -9.30 61.60
CA ASN A 845 0.42 -8.05 61.46
C ASN A 845 0.50 -7.59 59.99
N LEU A 846 -0.54 -6.90 59.53
CA LEU A 846 -0.80 -6.54 58.13
C LEU A 846 0.05 -5.35 57.64
N GLU A 847 1.29 -5.26 58.10
CA GLU A 847 2.32 -4.40 57.50
C GLU A 847 3.62 -5.17 57.41
N PRO A 848 4.20 -5.29 56.20
CA PRO A 848 5.61 -5.52 56.05
C PRO A 848 6.26 -4.27 55.46
N GLU A 849 6.91 -3.51 56.35
CA GLU A 849 8.18 -2.85 56.02
C GLU A 849 9.17 -3.87 55.42
N LYS A 850 10.04 -3.35 54.56
CA LYS A 850 11.06 -4.04 53.77
C LYS A 850 11.68 -5.25 54.47
N LEU A 851 11.37 -6.44 53.94
CA LEU A 851 12.07 -7.69 54.22
C LEU A 851 12.71 -8.15 52.92
N GLU A 852 14.02 -8.36 52.93
CA GLU A 852 14.78 -8.93 51.81
C GLU A 852 14.37 -10.40 51.60
N LEU A 853 13.35 -10.60 50.77
CA LEU A 853 12.98 -11.88 50.19
C LEU A 853 13.18 -11.78 48.68
N SER A 854 13.56 -12.89 48.04
CA SER A 854 13.56 -13.00 46.58
C SER A 854 12.19 -12.60 46.02
N ASN A 855 12.17 -11.73 44.98
CA ASN A 855 10.94 -11.22 44.32
C ASN A 855 9.89 -12.33 44.06
N LEU A 856 10.32 -13.56 43.77
CA LEU A 856 9.44 -14.69 43.45
C LEU A 856 8.67 -15.26 44.65
N ASP A 857 9.21 -15.20 45.86
CA ASP A 857 8.53 -15.71 47.06
C ASP A 857 7.56 -14.68 47.65
N GLU A 858 7.90 -13.40 47.55
CA GLU A 858 6.98 -12.30 47.86
C GLU A 858 5.80 -12.29 46.87
N GLU A 859 6.07 -12.44 45.57
CA GLU A 859 5.02 -12.60 44.55
C GLU A 859 4.13 -13.81 44.83
N PHE A 860 4.71 -14.95 45.26
CA PHE A 860 3.93 -16.14 45.57
C PHE A 860 2.95 -15.91 46.73
N VAL A 861 3.40 -15.28 47.82
CA VAL A 861 2.54 -14.98 48.98
C VAL A 861 1.50 -13.90 48.64
N ASN A 862 1.89 -12.84 47.93
CA ASN A 862 0.98 -11.78 47.50
C ASN A 862 -0.10 -12.30 46.54
N LYS A 863 0.28 -13.16 45.59
CA LYS A 863 -0.66 -13.84 44.69
C LYS A 863 -1.63 -14.74 45.47
N ALA A 864 -1.13 -15.46 46.47
CA ALA A 864 -1.97 -16.29 47.34
C ALA A 864 -2.98 -15.45 48.14
N ILE A 865 -2.57 -14.31 48.69
CA ILE A 865 -3.47 -13.39 49.43
C ILE A 865 -4.54 -12.84 48.49
N ARG A 866 -4.15 -12.26 47.34
CA ARG A 866 -5.08 -11.69 46.36
C ARG A 866 -6.12 -12.69 45.87
N LEU A 867 -5.70 -13.92 45.60
CA LEU A 867 -6.59 -15.00 45.14
C LEU A 867 -7.64 -15.38 46.19
N ILE A 868 -7.26 -15.38 47.47
CA ILE A 868 -8.17 -15.66 48.58
C ILE A 868 -9.13 -14.48 48.79
N GLU A 869 -8.63 -13.24 48.68
CA GLU A 869 -9.46 -12.03 48.79
C GLU A 869 -10.50 -11.92 47.67
N SER A 870 -10.12 -12.24 46.42
CA SER A 870 -11.05 -12.24 45.29
C SER A 870 -12.13 -13.33 45.41
N ASN A 871 -11.87 -14.38 46.19
CA ASN A 871 -12.78 -15.49 46.43
C ASN A 871 -13.33 -15.53 47.87
N ILE A 872 -13.30 -14.40 48.58
CA ILE A 872 -13.53 -14.39 50.02
C ILE A 872 -14.95 -14.84 50.40
N GLY A 873 -15.95 -14.45 49.62
CA GLY A 873 -17.36 -14.85 49.80
C GLY A 873 -17.73 -16.21 49.22
N ASN A 874 -16.82 -16.88 48.50
CA ASN A 874 -17.12 -18.13 47.81
C ASN A 874 -17.15 -19.33 48.78
N LEU A 875 -18.34 -19.87 49.05
CA LEU A 875 -18.55 -20.99 49.98
C LEU A 875 -18.00 -22.34 49.47
N ASN A 876 -17.64 -22.43 48.19
CA ASN A 876 -17.16 -23.66 47.54
C ASN A 876 -15.66 -23.61 47.17
N PHE A 877 -14.91 -22.59 47.60
CA PHE A 877 -13.48 -22.49 47.31
C PHE A 877 -12.66 -23.52 48.12
N THR A 878 -12.15 -24.55 47.45
CA THR A 878 -11.39 -25.66 48.07
C THR A 878 -9.87 -25.50 47.97
N VAL A 879 -9.10 -26.36 48.66
CA VAL A 879 -7.62 -26.39 48.52
C VAL A 879 -7.20 -26.88 47.14
N GLU A 880 -7.96 -27.76 46.49
CA GLU A 880 -7.74 -28.11 45.09
C GLU A 880 -7.87 -26.90 44.19
N ASP A 881 -8.90 -26.07 44.40
CA ASP A 881 -9.07 -24.83 43.63
C ASP A 881 -7.93 -23.85 43.94
N PHE A 882 -7.52 -23.74 45.20
CA PHE A 882 -6.40 -22.88 45.58
C PHE A 882 -5.10 -23.31 44.89
N ALA A 883 -4.79 -24.61 44.87
CA ALA A 883 -3.61 -25.15 44.19
C ALA A 883 -3.69 -24.94 42.66
N ARG A 884 -4.86 -25.17 42.07
CA ARG A 884 -5.09 -25.00 40.63
C ARG A 884 -4.89 -23.56 40.18
N HIS A 885 -5.45 -22.59 40.91
CA HIS A 885 -5.31 -21.16 40.59
C HIS A 885 -3.91 -20.62 40.88
N MET A 886 -3.20 -21.23 41.83
CA MET A 886 -1.77 -20.97 42.05
C MET A 886 -0.86 -21.68 41.03
N MET A 887 -1.42 -22.49 40.13
CA MET A 887 -0.71 -23.29 39.11
C MET A 887 0.39 -24.20 39.70
N VAL A 888 0.14 -24.74 40.91
CA VAL A 888 1.07 -25.64 41.59
C VAL A 888 0.38 -26.93 42.00
N SER A 889 1.14 -28.00 42.17
CA SER A 889 0.60 -29.22 42.74
C SER A 889 0.16 -29.00 44.18
N ARG A 890 -0.84 -29.75 44.64
CA ARG A 890 -1.33 -29.68 46.03
C ARG A 890 -0.21 -29.89 47.05
N GLN A 891 0.72 -30.81 46.77
CA GLN A 891 1.86 -31.11 47.64
C GLN A 891 2.86 -29.96 47.68
N LEU A 892 3.15 -29.33 46.53
CA LEU A 892 4.03 -28.16 46.46
C LEU A 892 3.42 -26.94 47.16
N LEU A 893 2.12 -26.68 46.98
CA LEU A 893 1.41 -25.63 47.73
C LEU A 893 1.55 -25.86 49.23
N PHE A 894 1.40 -27.10 49.68
CA PHE A 894 1.49 -27.45 51.10
C PHE A 894 2.89 -27.21 51.66
N THR A 895 3.94 -27.71 50.99
CA THR A 895 5.33 -27.54 51.41
C THR A 895 5.73 -26.07 51.40
N LYS A 896 5.36 -25.32 50.35
CA LYS A 896 5.71 -23.91 50.20
C LYS A 896 4.96 -23.01 51.18
N MET A 897 3.64 -23.21 51.37
CA MET A 897 2.87 -22.49 52.41
C MET A 897 3.40 -22.78 53.81
N LYS A 898 3.72 -24.04 54.11
CA LYS A 898 4.27 -24.40 55.42
C LYS A 898 5.67 -23.80 55.63
N SER A 899 6.51 -23.77 54.60
CA SER A 899 7.85 -23.17 54.64
C SER A 899 7.82 -21.66 54.81
N LEU A 900 6.89 -20.96 54.14
CA LEU A 900 6.84 -19.51 54.12
C LEU A 900 6.00 -18.91 55.26
N THR A 901 4.88 -19.54 55.65
CA THR A 901 3.94 -18.95 56.63
C THR A 901 3.65 -19.83 57.84
N SER A 902 4.25 -21.02 57.93
CA SER A 902 3.99 -22.01 58.98
C SER A 902 2.52 -22.50 59.09
N MET A 903 1.69 -22.25 58.08
CA MET A 903 0.28 -22.64 58.08
C MET A 903 -0.03 -23.64 56.96
N THR A 904 -1.03 -24.49 57.20
CA THR A 904 -1.63 -25.27 56.12
C THR A 904 -2.52 -24.38 55.25
N PRO A 905 -2.69 -24.67 53.95
CA PRO A 905 -3.51 -23.85 53.05
C PRO A 905 -4.92 -23.58 53.58
N ASN A 906 -5.56 -24.59 54.18
CA ASN A 906 -6.89 -24.46 54.81
C ASN A 906 -6.91 -23.46 55.98
N ASN A 907 -5.89 -23.50 56.84
CA ASN A 907 -5.84 -22.59 57.97
C ASN A 907 -5.56 -21.16 57.51
N PHE A 908 -4.75 -21.01 56.45
CA PHE A 908 -4.43 -19.73 55.84
C PHE A 908 -5.67 -19.02 55.25
N ILE A 909 -6.50 -19.73 54.46
CA ILE A 909 -7.78 -19.21 53.93
C ILE A 909 -8.69 -18.73 55.06
N LYS A 910 -8.83 -19.56 56.10
CA LYS A 910 -9.70 -19.26 57.25
C LYS A 910 -9.24 -18.00 58.01
N VAL A 911 -7.94 -17.84 58.24
CA VAL A 911 -7.39 -16.66 58.94
C VAL A 911 -7.64 -15.38 58.14
N LEU A 912 -7.44 -15.41 56.82
CA LEU A 912 -7.71 -14.25 55.95
C LEU A 912 -9.20 -13.87 55.94
N ARG A 913 -10.12 -14.85 55.83
CA ARG A 913 -11.58 -14.61 55.92
C ARG A 913 -11.98 -13.94 57.24
N LEU A 914 -11.43 -14.40 58.36
CA LEU A 914 -11.69 -13.82 59.69
C LEU A 914 -11.14 -12.40 59.82
N LYS A 915 -9.94 -12.12 59.28
CA LYS A 915 -9.36 -10.78 59.26
C LYS A 915 -10.21 -9.80 58.44
N ARG A 916 -10.70 -10.21 57.26
CA ARG A 916 -11.60 -9.35 56.48
C ARG A 916 -12.94 -9.13 57.18
N ALA A 917 -13.47 -10.16 57.84
CA ALA A 917 -14.68 -10.02 58.64
C ALA A 917 -14.49 -9.00 59.77
N HIS A 918 -13.32 -8.98 60.41
CA HIS A 918 -12.98 -8.00 61.44
C HIS A 918 -13.01 -6.57 60.90
N GLN A 919 -12.44 -6.32 59.72
CA GLN A 919 -12.49 -5.00 59.08
C GLN A 919 -13.93 -4.58 58.71
N ILE A 920 -14.72 -5.49 58.16
CA ILE A 920 -16.12 -5.20 57.77
C ILE A 920 -16.96 -4.85 59.01
N LEU A 921 -16.77 -5.56 60.12
CA LEU A 921 -17.46 -5.26 61.39
C LEU A 921 -17.10 -3.88 61.95
N GLN A 922 -15.89 -3.37 61.71
CA GLN A 922 -15.47 -2.04 62.17
C GLN A 922 -16.00 -0.89 61.31
N THR A 923 -16.34 -1.17 60.05
CA THR A 923 -16.63 -0.14 59.02
C THR A 923 -18.07 -0.15 58.52
N SER A 924 -18.85 -1.21 58.77
CA SER A 924 -20.21 -1.34 58.25
C SER A 924 -21.22 -1.77 59.30
N SER A 925 -22.47 -1.30 59.18
CA SER A 925 -23.59 -1.63 60.06
C SER A 925 -24.25 -3.00 59.75
N MET A 926 -23.59 -3.85 58.96
CA MET A 926 -24.13 -5.16 58.57
C MET A 926 -24.27 -6.10 59.78
N THR A 927 -25.32 -6.92 59.82
CA THR A 927 -25.49 -7.89 60.92
C THR A 927 -24.38 -8.94 60.90
N ILE A 928 -24.04 -9.52 62.06
CA ILE A 928 -22.99 -10.55 62.19
C ILE A 928 -23.26 -11.75 61.24
N SER A 929 -24.53 -12.11 61.04
CA SER A 929 -24.95 -13.16 60.11
C SER A 929 -24.70 -12.81 58.64
N GLU A 930 -24.83 -11.54 58.26
CA GLU A 930 -24.52 -11.07 56.91
C GLU A 930 -23.01 -10.99 56.68
N VAL A 931 -22.24 -10.52 57.67
CA VAL A 931 -20.77 -10.50 57.59
C VAL A 931 -20.23 -11.92 57.45
N ALA A 932 -20.73 -12.87 58.23
CA ALA A 932 -20.34 -14.27 58.15
C ALA A 932 -20.57 -14.85 56.74
N ARG A 933 -21.74 -14.58 56.14
CA ARG A 933 -22.04 -14.99 54.75
C ARG A 933 -21.13 -14.28 53.75
N LYS A 934 -20.89 -12.98 53.91
CA LYS A 934 -20.08 -12.16 53.00
C LYS A 934 -18.61 -12.58 52.94
N VAL A 935 -18.07 -13.10 54.04
CA VAL A 935 -16.70 -13.66 54.11
C VAL A 935 -16.65 -15.18 53.95
N GLY A 936 -17.72 -15.80 53.42
CA GLY A 936 -17.70 -17.19 52.98
C GLY A 936 -17.80 -18.22 54.10
N PHE A 937 -18.44 -17.89 55.23
CA PHE A 937 -18.83 -18.86 56.26
C PHE A 937 -20.30 -19.27 56.07
N ARG A 938 -20.56 -20.59 56.00
CA ARG A 938 -21.93 -21.14 55.87
C ARG A 938 -22.77 -20.95 57.14
N ASP A 939 -22.16 -21.13 58.31
CA ASP A 939 -22.83 -21.05 59.61
C ASP A 939 -22.31 -19.84 60.43
N PRO A 940 -23.16 -18.84 60.72
CA PRO A 940 -22.81 -17.71 61.58
C PRO A 940 -22.36 -18.09 63.00
N ARG A 941 -22.86 -19.20 63.57
CA ARG A 941 -22.42 -19.67 64.91
C ARG A 941 -20.99 -20.19 64.86
N TYR A 942 -20.66 -20.98 63.83
CA TYR A 942 -19.29 -21.45 63.59
C TYR A 942 -18.32 -20.28 63.33
N PHE A 943 -18.74 -19.30 62.53
CA PHE A 943 -17.98 -18.06 62.30
C PHE A 943 -17.65 -17.35 63.62
N THR A 944 -18.64 -17.16 64.49
CA THR A 944 -18.48 -16.49 65.79
C THR A 944 -17.44 -17.19 66.67
N LYS A 945 -17.49 -18.53 66.75
CA LYS A 945 -16.52 -19.34 67.51
C LYS A 945 -15.11 -19.24 66.94
N CYS A 946 -14.96 -19.28 65.62
CA CYS A 946 -13.67 -19.12 64.95
C CYS A 946 -13.09 -17.71 65.14
N PHE A 947 -13.93 -16.68 65.04
CA PHE A 947 -13.55 -15.28 65.24
C PHE A 947 -13.07 -15.05 66.68
N GLN A 948 -13.82 -15.55 67.66
CA GLN A 948 -13.45 -15.45 69.08
C GLN A 948 -12.15 -16.19 69.38
N ARG A 949 -11.90 -17.36 68.78
CA ARG A 949 -10.63 -18.08 68.96
C ARG A 949 -9.44 -17.31 68.37
N GLN A 950 -9.64 -16.63 67.24
CA GLN A 950 -8.56 -15.91 66.55
C GLN A 950 -8.24 -14.57 67.22
N PHE A 951 -9.25 -13.79 67.59
CA PHE A 951 -9.08 -12.42 68.10
C PHE A 951 -9.30 -12.29 69.61
N LYS A 952 -9.65 -13.39 70.30
CA LYS A 952 -10.02 -13.42 71.72
C LYS A 952 -11.16 -12.47 72.11
N LYS A 953 -11.96 -12.01 71.14
CA LYS A 953 -13.12 -11.10 71.32
C LYS A 953 -14.32 -11.61 70.52
N LEU A 954 -15.53 -11.33 71.01
CA LEU A 954 -16.77 -11.64 70.28
C LEU A 954 -16.92 -10.68 69.07
N PRO A 955 -17.47 -11.12 67.92
CA PRO A 955 -17.72 -10.25 66.76
C PRO A 955 -18.56 -9.02 67.10
N SER A 956 -19.57 -9.16 67.97
CA SER A 956 -20.42 -8.06 68.44
C SER A 956 -19.66 -6.97 69.19
N ALA A 957 -18.58 -7.32 69.90
CA ALA A 957 -17.77 -6.36 70.65
C ALA A 957 -16.88 -5.49 69.75
N VAL A 958 -16.75 -5.84 68.47
CA VAL A 958 -15.95 -5.10 67.47
C VAL A 958 -16.84 -4.23 66.57
N GLN A 959 -18.14 -4.48 66.57
CA GLN A 959 -19.12 -3.75 65.77
C GLN A 959 -19.43 -2.39 66.41
N LYS A 960 -19.14 -1.28 65.71
CA LYS A 960 -19.54 0.06 66.17
C LYS A 960 -21.05 0.19 66.04
N VAL A 961 -21.73 0.47 67.15
CA VAL A 961 -23.16 0.81 67.21
C VAL A 961 -23.23 2.34 67.07
N GLU A 962 -23.95 2.85 66.07
CA GLU A 962 -24.49 4.22 66.12
C GLU A 962 -25.79 4.22 66.91
#